data_AF-A0A845CYK7-F1
#
_entry.id   AF-A0A845CYK7-F1
#
_cell.length_a   1.000
_cell.length_b   1.000
_cell.length_c   1.000
_cell.angle_alpha   90.00
_cell.angle_beta   90.00
_cell.angle_gamma   90.00
#
_symmetry.space_group_name_H-M   'P 1'
#
loop_
_entity.id
_entity.type
_entity.pdbx_description
1 polymer ?
#
loop_
_entity_poly.entity_id
_entity_poly.type
_entity_poly.pdbx_seq_one_letter_code
_entity_poly.pdbx_strand_id
1 'polypeptide(L)'
;MQTTSPPWNTTTKAIVAVSALALFCLLVWVFRGLLQQVVLAVILAYLLHPLISLIDRRTPANRVTVVLTVYLTLAVLVIATFSLVGVTTFQQALDLSRRLPGWFEEGLAQFQLLQEQLPESIVVAGMTVPVAGLVPQLPGWNELFSQVFDLLQPILGRSGSLAASVVTGTVAVLGQILLIFIISIYIAVDIPRIGNMIANIAHKPGFRRDAERLTSSVSQVWAAYMRGQAVLAIIIFVLVSVVLGALGVDNALGLGLLSGALEFLPVIGPLAGAGAAIFVAFFQSDPSFGLTPLQFAIAVAVAMIVIQQIENTLLVPRIVGKALNLHPLLVMVSVIMGASLAGLLGAILAAPVVASIRILGEYAWHKMLDLPPFLDEDHGQAEAMNNSVSASEERPSPEPPDVYPLSFLPVFKDYVWGGRNLETSLGRKLPDGLIAESWEIAAHANGQSRVATGPMAGSTLQELLQRWQEQLIGDSVELDTFPLLIKLLDSNSWLSVQVHPDDAYAQEHAGDLGKTELWVILHAEPGAEIIYGLKAGVDRERFAQSAATGAIDSMLHRIPIRTGDAVYIPAGTVHALGPGAIVAEIQQNSDTTYRLYDWGRTEDGGRSRPLHVQQALDVIDWRMVEPSIAPPPILSAPNGWVREALADLRTIGGPAASSLLTTEDEPTSCPYFQVDRLTGQPGAVWDGSCDGSSFHIWGCLSGSASLHWHGQTAALREVSWLLLPAALGAYEIRAETHCVLLKIQ
;
A
#
# COMPACT_ATOMS: atom_id res chain seq x y z
N MET A 1 23.10 18.64 14.42
CA MET A 1 22.08 19.58 13.85
C MET A 1 20.74 19.19 14.43
N GLN A 2 19.98 20.13 15.02
CA GLN A 2 18.73 19.86 15.74
C GLN A 2 17.78 18.98 14.92
N THR A 3 17.62 17.73 15.35
CA THR A 3 16.78 16.68 14.75
C THR A 3 15.29 16.92 15.04
N THR A 4 14.99 17.74 16.04
CA THR A 4 13.65 18.13 16.45
C THR A 4 13.38 19.59 16.16
N SER A 5 12.20 19.88 15.60
CA SER A 5 11.74 21.24 15.32
C SER A 5 11.52 22.00 16.64
N PRO A 6 12.11 23.21 16.80
CA PRO A 6 12.15 23.91 18.09
C PRO A 6 10.76 24.27 18.61
N PRO A 7 10.54 24.25 19.94
CA PRO A 7 9.27 24.61 20.55
C PRO A 7 8.94 26.07 20.26
N TRP A 8 7.67 26.34 19.98
CA TRP A 8 7.19 27.70 19.76
C TRP A 8 7.04 28.43 21.10
N ASN A 9 7.48 29.68 21.18
CA ASN A 9 7.12 30.50 22.34
C ASN A 9 5.61 30.80 22.32
N THR A 10 4.99 31.08 23.48
CA THR A 10 3.54 31.26 23.62
C THR A 10 2.98 32.36 22.70
N THR A 11 3.76 33.42 22.46
CA THR A 11 3.41 34.51 21.55
C THR A 11 3.42 34.06 20.10
N THR A 12 4.39 33.25 19.69
CA THR A 12 4.48 32.61 18.37
C THR A 12 3.35 31.58 18.19
N LYS A 13 3.04 30.78 19.22
CA LYS A 13 1.88 29.87 19.22
C LYS A 13 0.58 30.64 18.93
N ALA A 14 0.35 31.75 19.65
CA ALA A 14 -0.82 32.59 19.46
C ALA A 14 -0.85 33.31 18.10
N ILE A 15 0.27 33.92 17.68
CA ILE A 15 0.36 34.63 16.41
C ILE A 15 0.16 33.65 15.25
N VAL A 16 0.85 32.50 15.24
CA VAL A 16 0.71 31.52 14.16
C VAL A 16 -0.71 30.96 14.11
N ALA A 17 -1.31 30.59 15.24
CA ALA A 17 -2.68 30.08 15.28
C ALA A 17 -3.70 31.11 14.75
N VAL A 18 -3.63 32.35 15.23
CA VAL A 18 -4.55 33.42 14.81
C VAL A 18 -4.29 33.81 13.35
N SER A 19 -3.04 33.91 12.92
CA SER A 19 -2.69 34.28 11.54
C SER A 19 -3.09 33.19 10.54
N ALA A 20 -2.84 31.91 10.88
CA ALA A 20 -3.23 30.79 10.04
C ALA A 20 -4.75 30.67 9.94
N LEU A 21 -5.47 30.83 11.05
CA LEU A 21 -6.94 30.83 11.07
C LEU A 21 -7.51 32.02 10.27
N ALA A 22 -6.96 33.22 10.46
CA ALA A 22 -7.38 34.41 9.73
C ALA A 22 -7.08 34.28 8.23
N LEU A 23 -5.91 33.77 7.84
CA LEU A 23 -5.55 33.50 6.45
C LEU A 23 -6.47 32.44 5.84
N PHE A 24 -6.75 31.35 6.56
CA PHE A 24 -7.68 30.31 6.12
C PHE A 24 -9.09 30.88 5.89
N CYS A 25 -9.64 31.60 6.87
CA CYS A 25 -10.95 32.25 6.75
C CYS A 25 -10.98 33.27 5.61
N LEU A 26 -9.92 34.06 5.42
CA LEU A 26 -9.79 35.02 4.33
C LEU A 26 -9.75 34.31 2.98
N LEU A 27 -8.92 33.27 2.82
CA LEU A 27 -8.83 32.49 1.60
C LEU A 27 -10.17 31.85 1.25
N VAL A 28 -10.86 31.24 2.23
CA VAL A 28 -12.20 30.68 2.02
C VAL A 28 -13.20 31.77 1.62
N TRP A 29 -13.19 32.93 2.29
CA TRP A 29 -14.11 34.02 1.97
C TRP A 29 -13.88 34.62 0.57
N VAL A 30 -12.63 34.88 0.21
CA VAL A 30 -12.24 35.45 -1.09
C VAL A 30 -12.48 34.46 -2.22
N PHE A 31 -12.07 33.20 -2.04
CA PHE A 31 -12.04 32.21 -3.12
C PHE A 31 -13.23 31.24 -3.11
N ARG A 32 -14.26 31.42 -2.25
CA ARG A 32 -15.44 30.52 -2.21
C ARG A 32 -16.08 30.26 -3.58
N GLY A 33 -16.08 31.25 -4.48
CA GLY A 33 -16.64 31.12 -5.83
C GLY A 33 -15.78 30.27 -6.79
N LEU A 34 -14.48 30.17 -6.54
CA LEU A 34 -13.53 29.37 -7.34
C LEU A 34 -13.16 28.04 -6.66
N LEU A 35 -13.42 27.91 -5.35
CA LEU A 35 -13.05 26.75 -4.55
C LEU A 35 -13.56 25.45 -5.17
N GLN A 36 -14.83 25.44 -5.60
CA GLN A 36 -15.44 24.29 -6.27
C GLN A 36 -14.66 23.87 -7.54
N GLN A 37 -14.25 24.83 -8.37
CA GLN A 37 -13.54 24.54 -9.62
C GLN A 37 -12.11 24.06 -9.38
N VAL A 38 -11.41 24.68 -8.42
CA VAL A 38 -10.04 24.28 -8.04
C VAL A 38 -10.06 22.88 -7.44
N VAL A 39 -11.01 22.59 -6.56
CA VAL A 39 -11.17 21.28 -5.94
C VAL A 39 -11.46 20.21 -6.99
N LEU A 40 -12.40 20.46 -7.91
CA LEU A 40 -12.67 19.55 -9.03
C LEU A 40 -11.44 19.34 -9.92
N ALA A 41 -10.66 20.39 -10.16
CA ALA A 41 -9.42 20.31 -10.92
C ALA A 41 -8.35 19.46 -10.24
N VAL A 42 -8.21 19.57 -8.92
CA VAL A 42 -7.33 18.72 -8.10
C VAL A 42 -7.77 17.26 -8.18
N ILE A 43 -9.07 16.98 -7.97
CA ILE A 43 -9.61 15.61 -8.06
C ILE A 43 -9.32 15.02 -9.45
N LEU A 44 -9.61 15.78 -10.50
CA LEU A 44 -9.37 15.34 -11.88
C LEU A 44 -7.88 15.06 -12.13
N ALA A 45 -6.98 15.91 -11.62
CA ALA A 45 -5.53 15.71 -11.74
C ALA A 45 -5.07 14.44 -11.02
N TYR A 46 -5.56 14.20 -9.81
CA TYR A 46 -5.29 12.97 -9.07
C TYR A 46 -5.84 11.73 -9.77
N LEU A 47 -7.07 11.80 -10.29
CA LEU A 47 -7.73 10.67 -10.94
C LEU A 47 -7.02 10.26 -12.23
N LEU A 48 -6.51 11.22 -13.00
CA LEU A 48 -5.78 10.95 -14.23
C LEU A 48 -4.30 10.59 -14.00
N HIS A 49 -3.75 10.84 -12.82
CA HIS A 49 -2.34 10.61 -12.54
C HIS A 49 -1.86 9.16 -12.80
N PRO A 50 -2.60 8.09 -12.44
CA PRO A 50 -2.20 6.71 -12.75
C PRO A 50 -2.13 6.45 -14.27
N LEU A 51 -3.09 6.99 -15.03
CA LEU A 51 -3.09 6.85 -16.49
C LEU A 51 -1.93 7.63 -17.12
N ILE A 52 -1.69 8.85 -16.65
CA ILE A 52 -0.58 9.70 -17.10
C ILE A 52 0.75 8.98 -16.81
N SER A 53 0.96 8.49 -15.59
CA SER A 53 2.21 7.79 -15.22
C SER A 53 2.41 6.47 -15.96
N LEU A 54 1.34 5.71 -16.26
CA LEU A 54 1.42 4.50 -17.07
C LEU A 54 1.89 4.79 -18.50
N ILE A 55 1.39 5.87 -19.11
CA ILE A 55 1.79 6.28 -20.46
C ILE A 55 3.19 6.89 -20.44
N ASP A 56 3.51 7.71 -19.44
CA ASP A 56 4.83 8.33 -19.22
C ASP A 56 5.94 7.27 -19.11
N ARG A 57 5.69 6.17 -18.39
CA ARG A 57 6.65 5.06 -18.27
C ARG A 57 6.82 4.23 -19.54
N ARG A 58 5.81 4.20 -20.41
CA ARG A 58 5.79 3.35 -21.63
C ARG A 58 6.12 4.10 -22.91
N THR A 59 6.25 5.42 -22.85
CA THR A 59 6.52 6.25 -24.03
C THR A 59 7.75 7.13 -23.80
N PRO A 60 8.57 7.39 -24.83
CA PRO A 60 9.73 8.27 -24.71
C PRO A 60 9.37 9.77 -24.69
N ALA A 61 8.09 10.12 -24.56
CA ALA A 61 7.62 11.50 -24.62
C ALA A 61 7.91 12.24 -23.31
N ASN A 62 8.07 13.57 -23.37
CA ASN A 62 8.16 14.37 -22.16
C ASN A 62 6.79 14.41 -21.43
N ARG A 63 6.82 14.38 -20.09
CA ARG A 63 5.63 14.35 -19.23
C ARG A 63 4.56 15.40 -19.61
N VAL A 64 4.97 16.60 -20.00
CA VAL A 64 4.04 17.66 -20.42
C VAL A 64 3.22 17.23 -21.64
N THR A 65 3.83 16.58 -22.63
CA THR A 65 3.10 16.07 -23.80
C THR A 65 2.16 14.94 -23.40
N VAL A 66 2.58 14.01 -22.55
CA VAL A 66 1.73 12.93 -22.05
C VAL A 66 0.49 13.49 -21.34
N VAL A 67 0.68 14.46 -20.44
CA VAL A 67 -0.42 15.15 -19.75
C VAL A 67 -1.35 15.82 -20.77
N LEU A 68 -0.82 16.64 -21.67
CA LEU A 68 -1.64 17.35 -22.66
C LEU A 68 -2.43 16.39 -23.55
N THR A 69 -1.84 15.27 -23.98
CA THR A 69 -2.53 14.26 -24.80
C THR A 69 -3.67 13.59 -24.05
N VAL A 70 -3.46 13.18 -22.79
CA VAL A 70 -4.50 12.56 -21.95
C VAL A 70 -5.66 13.52 -21.73
N TYR A 71 -5.36 14.77 -21.35
CA TYR A 71 -6.38 15.78 -21.11
C TYR A 71 -7.13 16.19 -22.38
N LEU A 72 -6.44 16.33 -23.52
CA LEU A 72 -7.09 16.64 -24.79
C LEU A 72 -8.04 15.52 -25.22
N THR A 73 -7.61 14.26 -25.08
CA THR A 73 -8.44 13.09 -25.39
C THR A 73 -9.70 13.06 -24.52
N LEU A 74 -9.53 13.29 -23.22
CA LEU A 74 -10.66 13.35 -22.29
C LEU A 74 -11.58 14.55 -22.59
N ALA A 75 -11.03 15.72 -22.91
CA ALA A 75 -11.82 16.90 -23.26
C ALA A 75 -12.67 16.65 -24.50
N VAL A 76 -12.11 16.04 -25.54
CA VAL A 76 -12.84 15.64 -26.75
C VAL A 76 -13.96 14.66 -26.41
N LEU A 77 -13.68 13.64 -25.59
CA LEU A 77 -14.67 12.65 -25.16
C LEU A 77 -15.83 13.30 -24.39
N VAL A 78 -15.52 14.19 -23.44
CA VAL A 78 -16.51 14.91 -22.64
C VAL A 78 -17.36 15.82 -23.53
N ILE A 79 -16.74 16.61 -24.41
CA ILE A 79 -17.45 17.50 -25.34
C ILE A 79 -18.34 16.69 -26.30
N ALA A 80 -17.84 15.58 -26.84
CA ALA A 80 -18.62 14.71 -27.73
C ALA A 80 -19.82 14.10 -27.00
N THR A 81 -19.61 13.61 -25.78
CA THR A 81 -20.68 13.03 -24.94
C THR A 81 -21.72 14.07 -24.58
N PHE A 82 -21.30 15.26 -24.11
CA PHE A 82 -22.22 16.35 -23.78
C PHE A 82 -22.97 16.87 -24.99
N SER A 83 -22.33 16.90 -26.16
CA SER A 83 -22.98 17.32 -27.40
C SER A 83 -24.03 16.29 -27.84
N LEU A 84 -23.71 14.99 -27.76
CA LEU A 84 -24.65 13.91 -28.10
C LEU A 84 -25.83 13.88 -27.12
N VAL A 85 -25.55 13.84 -25.81
CA VAL A 85 -26.57 13.83 -24.76
C VAL A 85 -27.36 15.14 -24.72
N GLY A 86 -26.72 16.28 -24.93
CA GLY A 86 -27.39 17.58 -24.96
C GLY A 86 -28.41 17.66 -26.10
N VAL A 87 -28.06 17.16 -27.29
CA VAL A 87 -28.97 17.09 -28.42
C VAL A 87 -30.12 16.12 -28.16
N THR A 88 -29.85 14.93 -27.62
CA THR A 88 -30.91 13.94 -27.34
C THR A 88 -31.83 14.39 -26.22
N THR A 89 -31.29 14.93 -25.13
CA THR A 89 -32.06 15.46 -23.99
C THR A 89 -32.88 16.67 -24.43
N PHE A 90 -32.35 17.52 -25.30
CA PHE A 90 -33.11 18.61 -25.88
C PHE A 90 -34.29 18.12 -26.73
N GLN A 91 -34.06 17.11 -27.59
CA GLN A 91 -35.11 16.48 -28.37
C GLN A 91 -36.16 15.82 -27.48
N GLN A 92 -35.74 15.11 -26.43
CA GLN A 92 -36.63 14.48 -25.45
C GLN A 92 -37.42 15.50 -24.64
N ALA A 93 -36.81 16.63 -24.25
CA ALA A 93 -37.51 17.71 -23.54
C ALA A 93 -38.54 18.39 -24.44
N LEU A 94 -38.24 18.59 -25.73
CA LEU A 94 -39.18 19.09 -26.71
C LEU A 94 -40.32 18.10 -26.96
N ASP A 95 -40.02 16.81 -27.09
CA ASP A 95 -41.03 15.77 -27.28
C ASP A 95 -41.90 15.60 -26.03
N LEU A 96 -41.30 15.67 -24.84
CA LEU A 96 -42.03 15.70 -23.58
C LEU A 96 -42.95 16.93 -23.53
N SER A 97 -42.45 18.12 -23.84
CA SER A 97 -43.29 19.33 -23.91
C SER A 97 -44.44 19.22 -24.91
N ARG A 98 -44.27 18.45 -26.00
CA ARG A 98 -45.32 18.22 -27.01
C ARG A 98 -46.31 17.13 -26.58
N ARG A 99 -45.85 16.10 -25.86
CA ARG A 99 -46.66 14.95 -25.43
C ARG A 99 -47.33 15.16 -24.08
N LEU A 100 -46.77 16.00 -23.21
CA LEU A 100 -47.29 16.28 -21.88
C LEU A 100 -48.77 16.68 -21.90
N PRO A 101 -49.22 17.59 -22.79
CA PRO A 101 -50.64 17.95 -22.88
C PRO A 101 -51.53 16.74 -23.18
N GLY A 102 -51.11 15.87 -24.10
CA GLY A 102 -51.86 14.65 -24.44
C GLY A 102 -51.90 13.64 -23.30
N TRP A 103 -50.79 13.41 -22.59
CA TRP A 103 -50.77 12.57 -21.39
C TRP A 103 -51.66 13.14 -20.28
N PHE A 104 -51.77 14.46 -20.20
CA PHE A 104 -52.65 15.13 -19.25
C PHE A 104 -54.13 14.89 -19.58
N GLU A 105 -54.49 14.99 -20.86
CA GLU A 105 -55.83 14.68 -21.37
C GLU A 105 -56.20 13.20 -21.19
N GLU A 106 -55.28 12.29 -21.52
CA GLU A 106 -55.46 10.84 -21.37
C GLU A 106 -55.55 10.41 -19.90
N GLY A 107 -54.72 10.98 -19.02
CA GLY A 107 -54.77 10.74 -17.58
C GLY A 107 -56.07 11.23 -16.96
N LEU A 108 -56.56 12.39 -17.39
CA LEU A 108 -57.87 12.91 -16.99
C LEU A 108 -58.99 11.96 -17.43
N ALA A 109 -58.95 11.45 -18.66
CA ALA A 109 -59.93 10.52 -19.19
C ALA A 109 -59.92 9.16 -18.47
N GLN A 110 -58.73 8.59 -18.21
CA GLN A 110 -58.60 7.33 -17.44
C GLN A 110 -59.08 7.50 -16.00
N PHE A 111 -58.81 8.64 -15.38
CA PHE A 111 -59.27 8.93 -14.04
C PHE A 111 -60.79 9.09 -13.98
N GLN A 112 -61.40 9.76 -14.98
CA GLN A 112 -62.86 9.83 -15.13
C GLN A 112 -63.50 8.45 -15.27
N LEU A 113 -62.89 7.57 -16.08
CA LEU A 113 -63.33 6.17 -16.20
C LEU A 113 -63.19 5.39 -14.88
N LEU A 114 -62.11 5.61 -14.13
CA LEU A 114 -61.91 4.99 -12.81
C LEU A 114 -62.96 5.47 -11.81
N GLN A 115 -63.32 6.75 -11.86
CA GLN A 115 -64.37 7.35 -11.04
C GLN A 115 -65.76 6.78 -11.36
N GLU A 116 -66.06 6.54 -12.64
CA GLU A 116 -67.31 5.90 -13.08
C GLU A 116 -67.38 4.40 -12.72
N GLN A 117 -66.24 3.72 -12.61
CA GLN A 117 -66.17 2.30 -12.26
C GLN A 117 -66.11 2.03 -10.76
N LEU A 118 -66.02 3.05 -9.92
CA LEU A 118 -66.11 2.89 -8.47
C LEU A 118 -67.55 2.51 -8.08
N PRO A 119 -67.75 1.40 -7.35
CA PRO A 119 -69.09 1.03 -6.88
C PRO A 119 -69.59 2.08 -5.88
N GLU A 120 -70.87 2.45 -5.96
CA GLU A 120 -71.47 3.51 -5.10
C GLU A 120 -71.32 3.21 -3.59
N SER A 121 -71.17 1.93 -3.23
CA SER A 121 -70.85 1.49 -1.87
C SER A 121 -69.94 0.27 -1.88
N ILE A 122 -69.05 0.17 -0.89
CA ILE A 122 -68.23 -1.03 -0.65
C ILE A 122 -68.73 -1.67 0.65
N VAL A 123 -68.98 -2.98 0.62
CA VAL A 123 -69.40 -3.74 1.80
C VAL A 123 -68.15 -4.33 2.45
N VAL A 124 -67.80 -3.85 3.64
CA VAL A 124 -66.72 -4.41 4.46
C VAL A 124 -67.31 -4.92 5.76
N ALA A 125 -67.13 -6.20 6.05
CA ALA A 125 -67.62 -6.86 7.27
C ALA A 125 -69.13 -6.66 7.56
N GLY A 126 -69.96 -6.66 6.52
CA GLY A 126 -71.43 -6.53 6.64
C GLY A 126 -71.94 -5.10 6.83
N MET A 127 -71.08 -4.09 6.84
CA MET A 127 -71.46 -2.68 6.80
C MET A 127 -71.26 -2.11 5.40
N THR A 128 -72.32 -1.57 4.81
CA THR A 128 -72.28 -0.81 3.55
C THR A 128 -71.70 0.57 3.82
N VAL A 129 -70.48 0.83 3.36
CA VAL A 129 -69.87 2.16 3.41
C VAL A 129 -70.06 2.84 2.06
N PRO A 130 -70.82 3.95 1.97
CA PRO A 130 -70.98 4.68 0.73
C PRO A 130 -69.65 5.31 0.31
N VAL A 131 -69.18 4.97 -0.89
CA VAL A 131 -67.88 5.42 -1.42
C VAL A 131 -67.88 6.93 -1.67
N ALA A 132 -69.06 7.50 -1.98
CA ALA A 132 -69.28 8.93 -2.15
C ALA A 132 -68.96 9.78 -0.90
N GLY A 133 -68.90 9.18 0.30
CA GLY A 133 -68.58 9.88 1.55
C GLY A 133 -67.12 9.75 2.02
N LEU A 134 -66.32 8.87 1.40
CA LEU A 134 -64.92 8.63 1.75
C LEU A 134 -63.93 9.46 0.91
N VAL A 135 -64.37 9.91 -0.27
CA VAL A 135 -63.67 10.91 -1.08
C VAL A 135 -64.28 12.26 -0.70
N PRO A 136 -63.58 13.13 0.05
CA PRO A 136 -64.13 14.45 0.39
C PRO A 136 -64.51 15.20 -0.89
N GLN A 137 -65.37 16.21 -0.79
CA GLN A 137 -65.55 17.25 -1.80
C GLN A 137 -64.25 18.06 -1.98
N LEU A 138 -63.18 17.38 -2.39
CA LEU A 138 -61.99 17.96 -2.96
C LEU A 138 -62.49 18.84 -4.11
N PRO A 139 -61.94 20.06 -4.28
CA PRO A 139 -62.20 20.86 -5.49
C PRO A 139 -62.08 19.91 -6.67
N GLY A 140 -63.15 19.80 -7.47
CA GLY A 140 -63.31 18.69 -8.42
C GLY A 140 -62.02 18.53 -9.18
N TRP A 141 -61.50 17.30 -9.32
CA TRP A 141 -60.14 17.07 -9.83
C TRP A 141 -59.81 17.88 -11.09
N ASN A 142 -60.81 18.15 -11.94
CA ASN A 142 -60.75 19.10 -13.05
C ASN A 142 -60.19 20.50 -12.69
N GLU A 143 -60.57 21.11 -11.56
CA GLU A 143 -60.06 22.40 -11.06
C GLU A 143 -58.62 22.29 -10.55
N LEU A 144 -58.25 21.19 -9.90
CA LEU A 144 -56.88 20.96 -9.43
C LEU A 144 -55.96 20.68 -10.63
N PHE A 145 -56.43 19.89 -11.59
CA PHE A 145 -55.75 19.64 -12.87
C PHE A 145 -55.63 20.92 -13.70
N SER A 146 -56.68 21.75 -13.80
CA SER A 146 -56.58 23.02 -14.53
C SER A 146 -55.60 23.99 -13.85
N GLN A 147 -55.57 24.05 -12.51
CA GLN A 147 -54.59 24.87 -11.78
C GLN A 147 -53.15 24.38 -11.95
N VAL A 148 -52.92 23.07 -11.95
CA VAL A 148 -51.59 22.48 -12.24
C VAL A 148 -51.18 22.77 -13.68
N PHE A 149 -52.10 22.64 -14.64
CA PHE A 149 -51.84 22.97 -16.04
C PHE A 149 -51.52 24.45 -16.24
N ASP A 150 -52.27 25.35 -15.60
CA ASP A 150 -52.03 26.80 -15.63
C ASP A 150 -50.69 27.20 -14.99
N LEU A 151 -50.20 26.46 -13.99
CA LEU A 151 -48.85 26.61 -13.44
C LEU A 151 -47.74 26.12 -14.38
N LEU A 152 -48.04 25.12 -15.22
CA LEU A 152 -47.12 24.57 -16.22
C LEU A 152 -47.16 25.35 -17.53
N GLN A 153 -48.25 26.06 -17.84
CA GLN A 153 -48.44 26.81 -19.07
C GLN A 153 -47.31 27.83 -19.36
N PRO A 154 -46.78 28.60 -18.38
CA PRO A 154 -45.65 29.49 -18.59
C PRO A 154 -44.33 28.77 -18.92
N ILE A 155 -44.19 27.51 -18.50
CA ILE A 155 -43.02 26.66 -18.78
C ILE A 155 -43.17 26.07 -20.20
N LEU A 156 -44.38 25.63 -20.57
CA LEU A 156 -44.71 25.05 -21.87
C LEU A 156 -44.74 26.10 -23.01
N GLY A 157 -45.25 27.30 -22.74
CA GLY A 157 -45.31 28.42 -23.70
C GLY A 157 -43.95 29.08 -23.98
N ARG A 158 -42.90 28.66 -23.28
CA ARG A 158 -41.53 29.17 -23.36
C ARG A 158 -40.59 28.27 -24.16
N SER A 159 -41.12 27.46 -25.10
CA SER A 159 -40.31 26.54 -25.93
C SER A 159 -39.09 27.21 -26.59
N GLY A 160 -39.22 28.46 -27.04
CA GLY A 160 -38.10 29.25 -27.56
C GLY A 160 -37.06 29.70 -26.53
N SER A 161 -37.46 29.98 -25.27
CA SER A 161 -36.53 30.34 -24.20
C SER A 161 -35.95 29.14 -23.47
N LEU A 162 -36.59 27.96 -23.57
CA LEU A 162 -36.00 26.66 -23.19
C LEU A 162 -34.83 26.30 -24.11
N ALA A 163 -34.96 26.52 -25.42
CA ALA A 163 -33.83 26.35 -26.34
C ALA A 163 -32.68 27.31 -26.00
N ALA A 164 -32.97 28.58 -25.75
CA ALA A 164 -31.96 29.56 -25.36
C ALA A 164 -31.33 29.25 -23.99
N SER A 165 -32.09 28.73 -23.01
CA SER A 165 -31.57 28.36 -21.70
C SER A 165 -30.73 27.08 -21.73
N VAL A 166 -31.09 26.10 -22.56
CA VAL A 166 -30.28 24.88 -22.79
C VAL A 166 -28.97 25.26 -23.46
N VAL A 167 -28.99 26.10 -24.50
CA VAL A 167 -27.76 26.56 -25.18
C VAL A 167 -26.88 27.38 -24.23
N THR A 168 -27.45 28.38 -23.55
CA THR A 168 -26.70 29.23 -22.60
C THR A 168 -26.15 28.43 -21.43
N GLY A 169 -26.95 27.51 -20.88
CA GLY A 169 -26.55 26.59 -19.82
C GLY A 169 -25.43 25.64 -20.26
N THR A 170 -25.53 25.10 -21.48
CA THR A 170 -24.49 24.25 -22.08
C THR A 170 -23.19 25.01 -22.24
N VAL A 171 -23.23 26.24 -22.76
CA VAL A 171 -22.03 27.10 -22.89
C VAL A 171 -21.42 27.41 -21.53
N ALA A 172 -22.24 27.72 -20.52
CA ALA A 172 -21.77 27.99 -19.16
C ALA A 172 -21.10 26.75 -18.53
N VAL A 173 -21.71 25.57 -18.66
CA VAL A 173 -21.16 24.31 -18.15
C VAL A 173 -19.87 23.93 -18.88
N LEU A 174 -19.83 24.06 -20.21
CA LEU A 174 -18.61 23.83 -20.99
C LEU A 174 -17.50 24.80 -20.61
N GLY A 175 -17.82 26.07 -20.35
CA GLY A 175 -16.87 27.06 -19.85
C GLY A 175 -16.30 26.69 -18.47
N GLN A 176 -17.14 26.19 -17.56
CA GLN A 176 -16.72 25.69 -16.26
C GLN A 176 -15.84 24.45 -16.37
N ILE A 177 -16.22 23.48 -17.21
CA ILE A 177 -15.43 22.27 -17.48
C ILE A 177 -14.07 22.67 -18.07
N LEU A 178 -14.03 23.59 -19.05
CA LEU A 178 -12.79 24.06 -19.64
C LEU A 178 -11.87 24.68 -18.58
N LEU A 179 -12.41 25.53 -17.70
CA LEU A 179 -11.62 26.13 -16.62
C LEU A 179 -11.08 25.07 -15.65
N ILE A 180 -11.89 24.06 -15.29
CA ILE A 180 -11.46 22.92 -14.46
C ILE A 180 -10.31 22.18 -15.16
N PHE A 181 -10.43 21.89 -16.46
CA PHE A 181 -9.39 21.23 -17.23
C PHE A 181 -8.09 22.03 -17.26
N ILE A 182 -8.17 23.35 -17.51
CA ILE A 182 -7.00 24.23 -17.52
C ILE A 182 -6.30 24.17 -16.17
N ILE A 183 -7.00 24.41 -15.06
CA ILE A 183 -6.43 24.37 -13.71
C ILE A 183 -5.84 22.98 -13.43
N SER A 184 -6.54 21.93 -13.84
CA SER A 184 -6.14 20.54 -13.60
C SER A 184 -4.87 20.17 -14.36
N ILE A 185 -4.69 20.64 -15.61
CA ILE A 185 -3.47 20.45 -16.40
C ILE A 185 -2.27 21.08 -15.68
N TYR A 186 -2.38 22.32 -15.22
CA TYR A 186 -1.30 22.98 -14.48
C TYR A 186 -0.92 22.19 -13.22
N ILE A 187 -1.91 21.72 -12.46
CA ILE A 187 -1.68 20.89 -11.28
C ILE A 187 -1.02 19.56 -11.67
N ALA A 188 -1.51 18.84 -12.69
CA ALA A 188 -0.97 17.56 -13.11
C ALA A 188 0.48 17.63 -13.60
N VAL A 189 0.85 18.76 -14.25
CA VAL A 189 2.23 19.03 -14.66
C VAL A 189 3.11 19.34 -13.45
N ASP A 190 2.65 20.19 -12.52
CA ASP A 190 3.48 20.71 -11.43
C ASP A 190 3.36 19.96 -10.08
N ILE A 191 2.51 18.94 -9.96
CA ILE A 191 2.36 18.10 -8.75
C ILE A 191 3.72 17.68 -8.13
N PRO A 192 4.71 17.18 -8.91
CA PRO A 192 6.02 16.82 -8.35
C PRO A 192 6.81 18.01 -7.80
N ARG A 193 6.56 19.21 -8.32
CA ARG A 193 7.25 20.45 -7.90
C ARG A 193 6.62 21.09 -6.68
N ILE A 194 5.30 20.95 -6.49
CA ILE A 194 4.57 21.53 -5.35
C ILE A 194 5.08 20.96 -4.03
N GLY A 195 5.34 19.64 -3.95
CA GLY A 195 5.91 19.02 -2.74
C GLY A 195 7.28 19.62 -2.36
N ASN A 196 8.17 19.78 -3.35
CA ASN A 196 9.48 20.39 -3.15
C ASN A 196 9.38 21.87 -2.76
N MET A 197 8.39 22.60 -3.28
CA MET A 197 8.18 24.01 -2.94
C MET A 197 7.76 24.18 -1.47
N ILE A 198 6.85 23.34 -0.96
CA ILE A 198 6.42 23.35 0.44
C ILE A 198 7.60 23.05 1.37
N ALA A 199 8.41 22.04 1.03
CA ALA A 199 9.62 21.69 1.77
C ALA A 199 10.67 22.83 1.77
N ASN A 200 10.80 23.55 0.65
CA ASN A 200 11.76 24.65 0.52
C ASN A 200 11.36 25.93 1.27
N ILE A 201 10.07 26.15 1.52
CA ILE A 201 9.59 27.28 2.35
C ILE A 201 9.99 27.07 3.83
N ALA A 202 10.07 25.81 4.28
CA ALA A 202 10.57 25.46 5.60
C ALA A 202 12.12 25.51 5.62
N HIS A 203 12.69 26.72 5.71
CA HIS A 203 14.14 26.93 5.66
C HIS A 203 14.94 26.28 6.81
N LYS A 204 14.29 25.86 7.91
CA LYS A 204 14.95 25.18 9.03
C LYS A 204 14.85 23.66 8.89
N PRO A 205 15.96 22.89 9.07
CA PRO A 205 16.01 21.45 8.80
C PRO A 205 14.91 20.62 9.51
N GLY A 206 14.61 20.91 10.78
CA GLY A 206 13.57 20.20 11.53
C GLY A 206 12.15 20.44 11.00
N PHE A 207 11.81 21.68 10.65
CA PHE A 207 10.48 21.99 10.09
C PHE A 207 10.30 21.50 8.65
N ARG A 208 11.40 21.34 7.90
CA ARG A 208 11.37 20.77 6.56
C ARG A 208 10.99 19.29 6.58
N ARG A 209 11.60 18.50 7.47
CA ARG A 209 11.24 17.09 7.68
C ARG A 209 9.78 16.93 8.07
N ASP A 210 9.30 17.74 9.02
CA ASP A 210 7.90 17.73 9.42
C ASP A 210 6.97 18.04 8.24
N ALA A 211 7.30 19.06 7.45
CA ALA A 211 6.52 19.44 6.27
C ALA A 211 6.51 18.37 5.18
N GLU A 212 7.66 17.75 4.88
CA GLU A 212 7.77 16.64 3.92
C GLU A 212 6.93 15.43 4.38
N ARG A 213 7.01 15.06 5.66
CA ARG A 213 6.26 13.94 6.24
C ARG A 213 4.75 14.21 6.29
N LEU A 214 4.33 15.41 6.67
CA LEU A 214 2.90 15.78 6.67
C LEU A 214 2.35 15.80 5.25
N THR A 215 3.10 16.35 4.30
CA THR A 215 2.70 16.43 2.89
C THR A 215 2.58 15.03 2.29
N SER A 216 3.53 14.12 2.55
CA SER A 216 3.46 12.74 2.08
C SER A 216 2.29 11.98 2.71
N SER A 217 2.08 12.12 4.02
CA SER A 217 0.98 11.46 4.74
C SER A 217 -0.40 11.90 4.23
N VAL A 218 -0.60 13.22 4.04
CA VAL A 218 -1.83 13.76 3.47
C VAL A 218 -1.99 13.29 2.02
N SER A 219 -0.94 13.39 1.19
CA SER A 219 -0.99 12.93 -0.20
C SER A 219 -1.39 11.45 -0.31
N GLN A 220 -0.86 10.59 0.56
CA GLN A 220 -1.17 9.17 0.59
C GLN A 220 -2.66 8.90 0.91
N VAL A 221 -3.25 9.64 1.86
CA VAL A 221 -4.68 9.58 2.17
C VAL A 221 -5.54 9.93 0.96
N TRP A 222 -5.22 11.05 0.30
CA TRP A 222 -5.96 11.50 -0.88
C TRP A 222 -5.81 10.53 -2.05
N ALA A 223 -4.60 10.06 -2.34
CA ALA A 223 -4.33 9.11 -3.41
C ALA A 223 -5.04 7.76 -3.18
N ALA A 224 -4.98 7.23 -1.96
CA ALA A 224 -5.64 5.98 -1.61
C ALA A 224 -7.17 6.09 -1.70
N TYR A 225 -7.76 7.16 -1.17
CA TYR A 225 -9.20 7.38 -1.22
C TYR A 225 -9.70 7.55 -2.65
N MET A 226 -9.07 8.42 -3.45
CA MET A 226 -9.51 8.68 -4.83
C MET A 226 -9.38 7.45 -5.72
N ARG A 227 -8.29 6.69 -5.58
CA ARG A 227 -8.12 5.43 -6.30
C ARG A 227 -9.16 4.39 -5.88
N GLY A 228 -9.38 4.24 -4.57
CA GLY A 228 -10.36 3.29 -4.04
C GLY A 228 -11.78 3.61 -4.53
N GLN A 229 -12.19 4.88 -4.47
CA GLN A 229 -13.50 5.33 -4.96
C GLN A 229 -13.66 5.13 -6.46
N ALA A 230 -12.64 5.42 -7.27
CA ALA A 230 -12.70 5.21 -8.71
C ALA A 230 -12.86 3.72 -9.08
N VAL A 231 -12.12 2.84 -8.41
CA VAL A 231 -12.23 1.38 -8.62
C VAL A 231 -13.62 0.89 -8.18
N LEU A 232 -14.11 1.35 -7.03
CA LEU A 232 -15.43 0.98 -6.52
C LEU A 232 -16.54 1.43 -7.47
N ALA A 233 -16.49 2.68 -7.94
CA ALA A 233 -17.43 3.23 -8.92
C ALA A 233 -17.51 2.38 -10.21
N ILE A 234 -16.36 1.93 -10.73
CA ILE A 234 -16.31 1.06 -11.92
C ILE A 234 -16.92 -0.32 -11.63
N ILE A 235 -16.59 -0.91 -10.48
CA ILE A 235 -17.13 -2.21 -10.09
C ILE A 235 -18.66 -2.14 -9.93
N ILE A 236 -19.16 -1.11 -9.23
CA ILE A 236 -20.60 -0.89 -9.04
C ILE A 236 -21.30 -0.61 -10.38
N PHE A 237 -20.69 0.20 -11.25
CA PHE A 237 -21.19 0.40 -12.62
C PHE A 237 -21.41 -0.92 -13.35
N VAL A 238 -20.39 -1.79 -13.38
CA VAL A 238 -20.45 -3.08 -14.07
C VAL A 238 -21.45 -4.01 -13.39
N LEU A 239 -21.38 -4.12 -12.06
CA LEU A 239 -22.21 -5.04 -11.29
C LEU A 239 -23.71 -4.69 -11.42
N VAL A 240 -24.08 -3.43 -11.25
CA VAL A 240 -25.47 -2.96 -11.41
C VAL A 240 -25.93 -3.14 -12.86
N SER A 241 -25.10 -2.79 -13.85
CA SER A 241 -25.45 -2.97 -15.27
C SER A 241 -25.73 -4.43 -15.61
N VAL A 242 -24.91 -5.36 -15.13
CA VAL A 242 -25.05 -6.80 -15.39
C VAL A 242 -26.27 -7.36 -14.67
N VAL A 243 -26.45 -7.04 -13.39
CA VAL A 243 -27.58 -7.59 -12.59
C VAL A 243 -28.92 -7.05 -13.10
N LEU A 244 -29.04 -5.73 -13.32
CA LEU A 244 -30.27 -5.15 -13.86
C LEU A 244 -30.54 -5.60 -15.30
N GLY A 245 -29.48 -5.74 -16.11
CA GLY A 245 -29.60 -6.27 -17.47
C GLY A 245 -30.07 -7.72 -17.49
N ALA A 246 -29.57 -8.56 -16.57
CA ALA A 246 -30.01 -9.94 -16.42
C ALA A 246 -31.46 -10.06 -15.91
N LEU A 247 -31.92 -9.11 -15.10
CA LEU A 247 -33.32 -9.01 -14.69
C LEU A 247 -34.23 -8.43 -15.77
N GLY A 248 -33.68 -7.86 -16.86
CA GLY A 248 -34.43 -7.26 -17.95
C GLY A 248 -35.05 -5.90 -17.60
N VAL A 249 -34.34 -5.10 -16.79
CA VAL A 249 -34.71 -3.71 -16.49
C VAL A 249 -34.28 -2.79 -17.63
N ASP A 250 -35.18 -1.93 -18.09
CA ASP A 250 -34.90 -0.95 -19.13
C ASP A 250 -33.78 0.01 -18.73
N ASN A 251 -32.92 0.36 -19.70
CA ASN A 251 -31.78 1.25 -19.49
C ASN A 251 -30.80 0.79 -18.39
N ALA A 252 -30.66 -0.53 -18.16
CA ALA A 252 -29.76 -1.11 -17.16
C ALA A 252 -28.33 -0.53 -17.19
N LEU A 253 -27.75 -0.31 -18.38
CA LEU A 253 -26.43 0.30 -18.54
C LEU A 253 -26.41 1.76 -18.05
N GLY A 254 -27.46 2.53 -18.36
CA GLY A 254 -27.60 3.92 -17.90
C GLY A 254 -27.80 4.01 -16.38
N LEU A 255 -28.58 3.10 -15.80
CA LEU A 255 -28.78 2.99 -14.36
C LEU A 255 -27.52 2.52 -13.64
N GLY A 256 -26.76 1.60 -14.23
CA GLY A 256 -25.45 1.22 -13.75
C GLY A 256 -24.49 2.40 -13.78
N LEU A 257 -24.45 3.18 -14.87
CA LEU A 257 -23.56 4.33 -14.99
C LEU A 257 -23.90 5.39 -13.94
N LEU A 258 -25.20 5.65 -13.75
CA LEU A 258 -25.69 6.53 -12.71
C LEU A 258 -25.27 6.02 -11.32
N SER A 259 -25.46 4.73 -11.02
CA SER A 259 -25.12 4.14 -9.72
C SER A 259 -23.61 4.21 -9.45
N GLY A 260 -22.78 3.84 -10.42
CA GLY A 260 -21.32 3.95 -10.30
C GLY A 260 -20.84 5.40 -10.17
N ALA A 261 -21.46 6.35 -10.87
CA ALA A 261 -21.12 7.77 -10.71
C ALA A 261 -21.55 8.33 -9.34
N LEU A 262 -22.69 7.89 -8.82
CA LEU A 262 -23.20 8.28 -7.51
C LEU A 262 -22.41 7.65 -6.35
N GLU A 263 -21.63 6.60 -6.60
CA GLU A 263 -20.81 5.90 -5.60
C GLU A 263 -19.86 6.82 -4.83
N PHE A 264 -19.41 7.91 -5.45
CA PHE A 264 -18.61 8.96 -4.79
C PHE A 264 -19.33 9.65 -3.62
N LEU A 265 -20.64 9.43 -3.45
CA LEU A 265 -21.46 9.94 -2.36
C LEU A 265 -21.75 8.81 -1.36
N PRO A 266 -21.00 8.72 -0.25
CA PRO A 266 -21.21 7.68 0.74
C PRO A 266 -22.65 7.69 1.25
N VAL A 267 -23.27 6.51 1.35
CA VAL A 267 -24.65 6.28 1.82
C VAL A 267 -25.74 6.82 0.87
N ILE A 268 -25.63 8.06 0.40
CA ILE A 268 -26.63 8.71 -0.46
C ILE A 268 -26.62 8.11 -1.86
N GLY A 269 -25.42 7.87 -2.41
CA GLY A 269 -25.25 7.41 -3.78
C GLY A 269 -25.94 6.09 -4.07
N PRO A 270 -25.65 5.03 -3.28
CA PRO A 270 -26.31 3.75 -3.47
C PRO A 270 -27.83 3.79 -3.23
N LEU A 271 -28.30 4.58 -2.25
CA LEU A 271 -29.74 4.79 -2.03
C LEU A 271 -30.43 5.46 -3.23
N ALA A 272 -29.81 6.49 -3.81
CA ALA A 272 -30.33 7.18 -4.97
C ALA A 272 -30.29 6.31 -6.24
N GLY A 273 -29.21 5.55 -6.45
CA GLY A 273 -29.09 4.58 -7.54
C GLY A 273 -30.14 3.47 -7.45
N ALA A 274 -30.32 2.88 -6.27
CA ALA A 274 -31.37 1.89 -6.01
C ALA A 274 -32.77 2.47 -6.21
N GLY A 275 -33.02 3.68 -5.71
CA GLY A 275 -34.29 4.37 -5.91
C GLY A 275 -34.63 4.59 -7.39
N ALA A 276 -33.65 5.04 -8.18
CA ALA A 276 -33.82 5.21 -9.63
C ALA A 276 -34.11 3.87 -10.33
N ALA A 277 -33.39 2.80 -9.98
CA ALA A 277 -33.61 1.48 -10.57
C ALA A 277 -34.99 0.90 -10.21
N ILE A 278 -35.41 1.01 -8.96
CA ILE A 278 -36.75 0.58 -8.49
C ILE A 278 -37.85 1.39 -9.18
N PHE A 279 -37.65 2.70 -9.32
CA PHE A 279 -38.60 3.57 -10.01
C PHE A 279 -38.77 3.15 -11.48
N VAL A 280 -37.67 2.95 -12.21
CA VAL A 280 -37.72 2.47 -13.60
C VAL A 280 -38.41 1.11 -13.69
N ALA A 281 -38.07 0.16 -12.80
CA ALA A 281 -38.70 -1.16 -12.79
C ALA A 281 -40.21 -1.12 -12.51
N PHE A 282 -40.68 -0.19 -11.67
CA PHE A 282 -42.10 -0.06 -11.36
C PHE A 282 -42.94 0.52 -12.51
N PHE A 283 -42.35 1.43 -13.30
CA PHE A 283 -43.04 2.10 -14.42
C PHE A 283 -42.76 1.46 -15.79
N GLN A 284 -41.96 0.39 -15.84
CA GLN A 284 -41.71 -0.35 -17.07
C GLN A 284 -42.96 -1.07 -17.57
N SER A 285 -43.28 -0.91 -18.86
CA SER A 285 -44.51 -1.40 -19.49
C SER A 285 -44.56 -2.92 -19.58
N ASP A 286 -43.42 -3.57 -19.85
CA ASP A 286 -43.30 -5.02 -20.04
C ASP A 286 -42.26 -5.59 -19.06
N PRO A 287 -42.67 -5.92 -17.81
CA PRO A 287 -41.79 -6.56 -16.84
C PRO A 287 -41.34 -7.95 -17.29
N SER A 288 -40.06 -8.26 -17.08
CA SER A 288 -39.53 -9.59 -17.38
C SER A 288 -40.12 -10.66 -16.45
N PHE A 289 -40.05 -11.93 -16.88
CA PHE A 289 -40.52 -13.11 -16.13
C PHE A 289 -42.04 -13.15 -15.84
N GLY A 290 -42.85 -12.35 -16.52
CA GLY A 290 -44.32 -12.35 -16.37
C GLY A 290 -44.81 -11.84 -15.01
N LEU A 291 -43.96 -11.09 -14.30
CA LEU A 291 -44.27 -10.51 -13.00
C LEU A 291 -45.16 -9.27 -13.14
N THR A 292 -45.97 -8.98 -12.12
CA THR A 292 -46.65 -7.67 -12.07
C THR A 292 -45.61 -6.55 -11.84
N PRO A 293 -45.88 -5.29 -12.26
CA PRO A 293 -44.93 -4.19 -12.09
C PRO A 293 -44.46 -4.01 -10.63
N LEU A 294 -45.36 -4.24 -9.67
CA LEU A 294 -45.02 -4.22 -8.24
C LEU A 294 -44.10 -5.37 -7.83
N GLN A 295 -44.34 -6.60 -8.29
CA GLN A 295 -43.49 -7.75 -8.00
C GLN A 295 -42.10 -7.61 -8.62
N PHE A 296 -42.04 -7.06 -9.84
CA PHE A 296 -40.78 -6.79 -10.53
C PHE A 296 -39.95 -5.72 -9.80
N ALA A 297 -40.59 -4.61 -9.39
CA ALA A 297 -39.94 -3.57 -8.59
C ALA A 297 -39.39 -4.11 -7.25
N ILE A 298 -40.11 -5.02 -6.58
CA ILE A 298 -39.63 -5.68 -5.36
C ILE A 298 -38.41 -6.56 -5.65
N ALA A 299 -38.43 -7.34 -6.75
CA ALA A 299 -37.30 -8.17 -7.14
C ALA A 299 -36.03 -7.33 -7.40
N VAL A 300 -36.17 -6.19 -8.08
CA VAL A 300 -35.10 -5.21 -8.28
C VAL A 300 -34.62 -4.61 -6.95
N ALA A 301 -35.54 -4.28 -6.04
CA ALA A 301 -35.17 -3.78 -4.72
C ALA A 301 -34.33 -4.79 -3.93
N VAL A 302 -34.70 -6.08 -3.96
CA VAL A 302 -33.93 -7.16 -3.35
C VAL A 302 -32.54 -7.28 -4.00
N ALA A 303 -32.46 -7.23 -5.33
CA ALA A 303 -31.18 -7.29 -6.04
C ALA A 303 -30.25 -6.13 -5.66
N MET A 304 -30.78 -4.90 -5.57
CA MET A 304 -30.01 -3.72 -5.14
C MET A 304 -29.55 -3.85 -3.68
N ILE A 305 -30.38 -4.40 -2.79
CA ILE A 305 -29.97 -4.68 -1.40
C ILE A 305 -28.83 -5.70 -1.37
N VAL A 306 -28.89 -6.77 -2.17
CA VAL A 306 -27.80 -7.77 -2.25
C VAL A 306 -26.51 -7.15 -2.75
N ILE A 307 -26.57 -6.31 -3.79
CA ILE A 307 -25.42 -5.55 -4.28
C ILE A 307 -24.82 -4.70 -3.16
N GLN A 308 -25.65 -3.98 -2.40
CA GLN A 308 -25.19 -3.18 -1.26
C GLN A 308 -24.50 -4.03 -0.19
N GLN A 309 -25.00 -5.24 0.10
CA GLN A 309 -24.37 -6.11 1.10
C GLN A 309 -23.00 -6.61 0.63
N ILE A 310 -22.88 -6.95 -0.65
CA ILE A 310 -21.59 -7.33 -1.27
C ILE A 310 -20.63 -6.14 -1.21
N GLU A 311 -21.11 -4.95 -1.53
CA GLU A 311 -20.32 -3.72 -1.46
C GLU A 311 -19.80 -3.46 -0.04
N ASN A 312 -20.69 -3.42 0.95
CA ASN A 312 -20.35 -3.09 2.34
C ASN A 312 -19.45 -4.14 3.00
N THR A 313 -19.61 -5.41 2.65
CA THR A 313 -18.95 -6.53 3.33
C THR A 313 -17.67 -6.96 2.64
N LEU A 314 -17.61 -6.88 1.31
CA LEU A 314 -16.50 -7.43 0.52
C LEU A 314 -15.74 -6.34 -0.24
N LEU A 315 -16.43 -5.44 -0.93
CA LEU A 315 -15.76 -4.47 -1.82
C LEU A 315 -15.11 -3.34 -1.04
N VAL A 316 -15.86 -2.64 -0.18
CA VAL A 316 -15.36 -1.48 0.57
C VAL A 316 -14.16 -1.84 1.46
N PRO A 317 -14.18 -2.92 2.27
CA PRO A 317 -13.05 -3.28 3.12
C PRO A 317 -11.79 -3.67 2.34
N ARG A 318 -11.93 -4.24 1.13
CA ARG A 318 -10.80 -4.66 0.29
C ARG A 318 -10.23 -3.53 -0.56
N ILE A 319 -11.08 -2.63 -1.07
CA ILE A 319 -10.69 -1.58 -2.01
C ILE A 319 -10.26 -0.29 -1.30
N VAL A 320 -11.03 0.14 -0.29
CA VAL A 320 -10.77 1.39 0.44
C VAL A 320 -10.00 1.13 1.74
N GLY A 321 -10.24 -0.01 2.39
CA GLY A 321 -9.42 -0.54 3.49
C GLY A 321 -9.17 0.40 4.67
N LYS A 322 -8.09 0.15 5.43
CA LYS A 322 -7.64 0.96 6.59
C LYS A 322 -7.10 2.35 6.22
N ALA A 323 -7.12 2.75 4.94
CA ALA A 323 -6.45 3.95 4.45
C ALA A 323 -6.92 5.26 5.11
N LEU A 324 -8.17 5.30 5.60
CA LEU A 324 -8.70 6.46 6.32
C LEU A 324 -8.64 6.31 7.85
N ASN A 325 -8.68 5.08 8.37
CA ASN A 325 -8.72 4.77 9.80
C ASN A 325 -9.69 5.67 10.62
N LEU A 326 -10.85 6.01 10.03
CA LEU A 326 -11.87 6.85 10.65
C LEU A 326 -13.04 5.99 11.16
N HIS A 327 -13.59 6.37 12.30
CA HIS A 327 -14.81 5.75 12.80
C HIS A 327 -15.99 6.09 11.87
N PRO A 328 -16.89 5.15 11.52
CA PRO A 328 -18.00 5.38 10.59
C PRO A 328 -18.89 6.58 10.94
N LEU A 329 -19.13 6.80 12.24
CA LEU A 329 -19.86 7.97 12.73
C LEU A 329 -19.20 9.30 12.33
N LEU A 330 -17.87 9.40 12.42
CA LEU A 330 -17.14 10.61 12.04
C LEU A 330 -17.25 10.86 10.54
N VAL A 331 -17.16 9.80 9.72
CA VAL A 331 -17.36 9.91 8.27
C VAL A 331 -18.76 10.41 7.97
N MET A 332 -19.80 9.82 8.57
CA MET A 332 -21.19 10.22 8.35
C MET A 332 -21.47 11.68 8.75
N VAL A 333 -21.06 12.09 9.95
CA VAL A 333 -21.21 13.48 10.41
C VAL A 333 -20.48 14.44 9.48
N SER A 334 -19.29 14.05 9.03
CA SER A 334 -18.50 14.89 8.13
C SER A 334 -19.07 14.99 6.73
N VAL A 335 -19.69 13.92 6.21
CA VAL A 335 -20.40 13.96 4.92
C VAL A 335 -21.56 14.94 4.99
N ILE A 336 -22.35 14.91 6.06
CA ILE A 336 -23.47 15.85 6.27
C ILE A 336 -22.95 17.30 6.40
N MET A 337 -21.87 17.50 7.16
CA MET A 337 -21.26 18.82 7.33
C MET A 337 -20.63 19.33 6.04
N GLY A 338 -19.94 18.47 5.29
CA GLY A 338 -19.38 18.79 3.98
C GLY A 338 -20.48 19.14 2.99
N ALA A 339 -21.57 18.36 2.97
CA ALA A 339 -22.74 18.60 2.13
C ALA A 339 -23.36 19.98 2.38
N SER A 340 -23.45 20.41 3.64
CA SER A 340 -24.01 21.73 3.98
C SER A 340 -23.06 22.88 3.64
N LEU A 341 -21.73 22.68 3.72
CA LEU A 341 -20.72 23.71 3.46
C LEU A 341 -20.42 23.92 1.96
N ALA A 342 -20.29 22.83 1.21
CA ALA A 342 -19.83 22.86 -0.18
C ALA A 342 -20.70 22.01 -1.12
N GLY A 343 -21.92 21.67 -0.70
CA GLY A 343 -22.85 20.87 -1.49
C GLY A 343 -22.30 19.49 -1.78
N LEU A 344 -22.57 18.99 -2.99
CA LEU A 344 -22.14 17.67 -3.46
C LEU A 344 -20.64 17.43 -3.25
N LEU A 345 -19.80 18.44 -3.51
CA LEU A 345 -18.35 18.30 -3.40
C LEU A 345 -17.88 18.13 -1.96
N GLY A 346 -18.49 18.84 -1.03
CA GLY A 346 -18.15 18.67 0.38
C GLY A 346 -18.56 17.30 0.89
N ALA A 347 -19.65 16.71 0.38
CA ALA A 347 -20.04 15.34 0.69
C ALA A 347 -19.00 14.32 0.19
N ILE A 348 -18.56 14.43 -1.06
CA ILE A 348 -17.57 13.52 -1.70
C ILE A 348 -16.23 13.57 -0.97
N LEU A 349 -15.82 14.76 -0.53
CA LEU A 349 -14.48 15.00 0.04
C LEU A 349 -14.42 14.95 1.56
N ALA A 350 -15.56 14.77 2.22
CA ALA A 350 -15.62 14.79 3.68
C ALA A 350 -14.62 13.81 4.32
N ALA A 351 -14.57 12.58 3.83
CA ALA A 351 -13.72 11.53 4.38
C ALA A 351 -12.21 11.84 4.31
N PRO A 352 -11.60 12.13 3.13
CA PRO A 352 -10.18 12.46 3.04
C PRO A 352 -9.84 13.79 3.72
N VAL A 353 -10.75 14.77 3.72
CA VAL A 353 -10.55 16.05 4.44
C VAL A 353 -10.46 15.81 5.93
N VAL A 354 -11.34 14.99 6.51
CA VAL A 354 -11.33 14.70 7.96
C VAL A 354 -10.10 13.89 8.35
N ALA A 355 -9.70 12.93 7.54
CA ALA A 355 -8.44 12.21 7.75
C ALA A 355 -7.23 13.16 7.69
N SER A 356 -7.23 14.12 6.77
CA SER A 356 -6.18 15.16 6.69
C SER A 356 -6.19 16.08 7.91
N ILE A 357 -7.38 16.53 8.35
CA ILE A 357 -7.55 17.35 9.55
C ILE A 357 -7.07 16.60 10.79
N ARG A 358 -7.35 15.30 10.89
CA ARG A 358 -6.86 14.46 11.98
C ARG A 358 -5.33 14.42 12.02
N ILE A 359 -4.66 14.14 10.89
CA ILE A 359 -3.20 14.08 10.81
C ILE A 359 -2.57 15.42 11.20
N LEU A 360 -3.08 16.52 10.61
CA LEU A 360 -2.60 17.87 10.90
C LEU A 360 -2.90 18.28 12.35
N GLY A 361 -4.06 17.87 12.86
CA GLY A 361 -4.53 18.14 14.21
C GLY A 361 -3.72 17.38 15.26
N GLU A 362 -3.38 16.12 15.02
CA GLU A 362 -2.46 15.34 15.86
C GLU A 362 -1.09 16.01 15.90
N TYR A 363 -0.50 16.36 14.75
CA TYR A 363 0.77 17.10 14.70
C TYR A 363 0.70 18.44 15.45
N ALA A 364 -0.35 19.23 15.21
CA ALA A 364 -0.55 20.51 15.88
C ALA A 364 -0.73 20.35 17.39
N TRP A 365 -1.50 19.34 17.82
CA TRP A 365 -1.72 19.01 19.23
C TRP A 365 -0.40 18.65 19.92
N HIS A 366 0.40 17.76 19.32
CA HIS A 366 1.72 17.40 19.82
C HIS A 366 2.62 18.64 19.91
N LYS A 367 2.65 19.48 18.87
CA LYS A 367 3.41 20.73 18.89
C LYS A 367 2.92 21.76 19.90
N MET A 368 1.62 21.82 20.17
CA MET A 368 1.06 22.73 21.18
C MET A 368 1.44 22.30 22.59
N LEU A 369 1.46 20.98 22.84
CA LEU A 369 1.82 20.36 24.11
C LEU A 369 3.33 20.10 24.28
N ASP A 370 4.15 20.54 23.33
CA ASP A 370 5.60 20.31 23.31
C ASP A 370 5.98 18.81 23.37
N LEU A 371 5.12 17.95 22.84
CA LEU A 371 5.34 16.52 22.61
C LEU A 371 6.08 16.30 21.26
N PRO A 372 6.77 15.16 21.07
CA PRO A 372 7.33 14.81 19.77
C PRO A 372 6.23 14.83 18.69
N PRO A 373 6.48 15.45 17.53
CA PRO A 373 5.44 15.70 16.52
C PRO A 373 4.80 14.45 15.93
N PHE A 374 5.47 13.30 16.04
CA PHE A 374 5.02 12.00 15.58
C PHE A 374 5.27 10.97 16.69
N LEU A 375 4.28 10.12 16.99
CA LEU A 375 4.29 9.20 18.13
C LEU A 375 5.13 7.93 17.91
N ASP A 376 5.69 7.72 16.72
CA ASP A 376 6.49 6.53 16.37
C ASP A 376 7.91 6.54 16.98
N GLU A 377 8.21 7.44 17.93
CA GLU A 377 9.50 7.50 18.61
C GLU A 377 9.50 6.71 19.92
N ASP A 378 9.90 5.43 19.85
CA ASP A 378 10.63 4.74 20.93
C ASP A 378 12.15 5.05 20.83
N HIS A 379 12.50 6.31 20.53
CA HIS A 379 13.87 6.77 20.28
C HIS A 379 14.38 7.81 21.29
N GLY A 380 13.89 7.75 22.53
CA GLY A 380 14.26 8.70 23.60
C GLY A 380 15.63 8.50 24.27
N GLN A 381 16.41 7.46 23.97
CA GLN A 381 17.67 7.18 24.68
C GLN A 381 18.95 7.31 23.84
N ALA A 382 18.86 7.41 22.52
CA ALA A 382 20.04 7.49 21.65
C ALA A 382 20.55 8.93 21.42
N GLU A 383 19.70 9.95 21.56
CA GLU A 383 20.09 11.36 21.27
C GLU A 383 20.70 12.11 22.45
N ALA A 384 20.44 11.70 23.70
CA ALA A 384 21.01 12.36 24.88
C ALA A 384 22.53 12.13 25.01
N MET A 385 23.07 11.08 24.38
CA MET A 385 24.51 10.78 24.38
C MET A 385 25.28 11.58 23.30
N ASN A 386 24.59 12.18 22.33
CA ASN A 386 25.21 12.77 21.14
C ASN A 386 25.53 14.27 21.30
N ASN A 387 24.97 14.94 22.33
CA ASN A 387 25.09 16.38 22.53
C ASN A 387 26.26 16.84 23.40
N SER A 388 27.16 15.95 23.84
CA SER A 388 28.36 16.33 24.62
C SER A 388 29.65 16.43 23.80
N VAL A 389 29.62 16.20 22.48
CA VAL A 389 30.85 16.12 21.66
C VAL A 389 31.00 17.25 20.63
N SER A 390 29.98 18.06 20.32
CA SER A 390 30.05 19.01 19.18
C SER A 390 30.35 20.47 19.56
N ALA A 391 31.37 20.72 20.38
CA ALA A 391 31.89 22.06 20.62
C ALA A 391 33.41 22.14 20.41
N SER A 392 33.86 21.97 19.17
CA SER A 392 35.12 22.57 18.70
C SER A 392 35.28 22.52 17.17
N GLU A 393 35.60 23.70 16.64
CA GLU A 393 36.34 24.00 15.40
C GLU A 393 35.67 23.81 14.03
N GLU A 394 35.30 24.94 13.43
CA GLU A 394 35.13 25.13 11.99
C GLU A 394 36.42 24.83 11.22
N ARG A 395 36.34 23.93 10.22
CA ARG A 395 37.35 23.76 9.15
C ARG A 395 36.67 23.44 7.81
N PRO A 396 37.33 23.76 6.68
CA PRO A 396 36.68 23.99 5.40
C PRO A 396 36.18 22.71 4.73
N SER A 397 35.18 22.87 3.88
CA SER A 397 34.56 21.85 3.04
C SER A 397 35.58 20.96 2.31
N PRO A 398 35.53 19.62 2.46
CA PRO A 398 36.33 18.72 1.65
C PRO A 398 35.56 18.20 0.43
N GLU A 399 36.31 17.89 -0.62
CA GLU A 399 35.96 17.11 -1.81
C GLU A 399 35.20 15.80 -1.47
N PRO A 400 34.43 15.19 -2.40
CA PRO A 400 33.75 13.92 -2.13
C PRO A 400 34.79 12.85 -1.76
N PRO A 401 34.61 12.10 -0.66
CA PRO A 401 35.59 11.09 -0.23
C PRO A 401 35.55 9.88 -1.17
N ASP A 402 36.74 9.30 -1.43
CA ASP A 402 36.90 7.95 -2.00
C ASP A 402 36.07 6.94 -1.19
N VAL A 403 35.28 6.11 -1.88
CA VAL A 403 34.59 4.97 -1.26
C VAL A 403 35.60 4.00 -0.64
N TYR A 404 35.23 3.34 0.46
CA TYR A 404 36.12 2.42 1.19
C TYR A 404 35.33 1.26 1.81
N PRO A 405 35.99 0.15 2.19
CA PRO A 405 35.33 -0.98 2.84
C PRO A 405 34.71 -0.60 4.18
N LEU A 406 33.45 -0.97 4.38
CA LEU A 406 32.65 -0.58 5.54
C LEU A 406 32.53 -1.76 6.51
N SER A 407 32.82 -1.50 7.78
CA SER A 407 32.45 -2.36 8.91
C SER A 407 31.33 -1.71 9.71
N PHE A 408 30.49 -2.50 10.37
CA PHE A 408 29.33 -1.98 11.09
C PHE A 408 29.29 -2.42 12.55
N LEU A 409 28.67 -1.57 13.38
CA LEU A 409 28.23 -1.92 14.72
C LEU A 409 26.91 -2.70 14.60
N PRO A 410 26.79 -3.88 15.22
CA PRO A 410 25.60 -4.70 15.12
C PRO A 410 24.40 -4.11 15.87
N VAL A 411 23.19 -4.45 15.44
CA VAL A 411 21.96 -4.20 16.18
C VAL A 411 21.50 -5.50 16.83
N PHE A 412 21.41 -5.53 18.16
CA PHE A 412 21.00 -6.73 18.89
C PHE A 412 19.49 -6.79 19.11
N LYS A 413 18.92 -7.99 19.06
CA LYS A 413 17.52 -8.29 19.39
C LYS A 413 17.47 -9.32 20.52
N ASP A 414 16.58 -9.13 21.47
CA ASP A 414 16.51 -9.85 22.76
C ASP A 414 15.31 -10.82 22.86
N TYR A 415 14.93 -11.45 21.75
CA TYR A 415 13.79 -12.36 21.73
C TYR A 415 13.93 -13.52 22.73
N VAL A 416 12.78 -14.04 23.19
CA VAL A 416 12.67 -15.08 24.23
C VAL A 416 13.40 -16.39 23.96
N TRP A 417 13.78 -16.65 22.71
CA TRP A 417 14.53 -17.85 22.30
C TRP A 417 16.05 -17.65 22.27
N GLY A 418 16.50 -16.41 22.51
CA GLY A 418 17.90 -16.04 22.53
C GLY A 418 18.66 -16.52 23.77
N GLY A 419 19.97 -16.29 23.76
CA GLY A 419 20.85 -16.69 24.85
C GLY A 419 22.18 -15.96 24.80
N ARG A 420 23.26 -16.68 25.11
CA ARG A 420 24.62 -16.15 25.28
C ARG A 420 25.68 -16.99 24.56
N ASN A 421 25.29 -17.82 23.60
CA ASN A 421 26.24 -18.68 22.88
C ASN A 421 27.10 -17.85 21.92
N LEU A 422 26.59 -16.74 21.39
CA LEU A 422 27.43 -15.77 20.64
C LEU A 422 28.62 -15.28 21.49
N GLU A 423 28.45 -15.09 22.79
CA GLU A 423 29.53 -14.68 23.70
C GLU A 423 30.42 -15.87 24.10
N THR A 424 29.81 -16.97 24.54
CA THR A 424 30.56 -18.11 25.09
C THR A 424 31.24 -18.98 24.03
N SER A 425 30.64 -19.12 22.85
CA SER A 425 31.15 -19.97 21.76
C SER A 425 31.93 -19.19 20.70
N LEU A 426 31.53 -17.94 20.40
CA LEU A 426 32.15 -17.11 19.36
C LEU A 426 32.90 -15.88 19.91
N GLY A 427 33.00 -15.73 21.24
CA GLY A 427 33.77 -14.66 21.88
C GLY A 427 33.25 -13.25 21.61
N ARG A 428 31.98 -13.11 21.19
CA ARG A 428 31.36 -11.80 20.90
C ARG A 428 31.12 -11.03 22.18
N LYS A 429 31.24 -9.70 22.10
CA LYS A 429 30.85 -8.80 23.19
C LYS A 429 29.37 -8.46 23.02
N LEU A 430 28.56 -8.83 24.01
CA LEU A 430 27.11 -8.61 24.00
C LEU A 430 26.71 -7.68 25.17
N PRO A 431 25.66 -6.86 25.02
CA PRO A 431 25.07 -6.11 26.14
C PRO A 431 24.46 -7.06 27.17
N ASP A 432 24.10 -6.58 28.35
CA ASP A 432 23.42 -7.42 29.36
C ASP A 432 22.06 -7.96 28.86
N GLY A 433 21.68 -9.16 29.29
CA GLY A 433 20.43 -9.82 28.89
C GLY A 433 20.59 -10.92 27.85
N LEU A 434 19.47 -11.47 27.39
CA LEU A 434 19.43 -12.50 26.34
C LEU A 434 19.59 -11.82 24.98
N ILE A 435 20.37 -12.42 24.08
CA ILE A 435 20.49 -11.98 22.69
C ILE A 435 20.11 -13.13 21.77
N ALA A 436 19.13 -12.88 20.93
CA ALA A 436 18.58 -13.80 19.94
C ALA A 436 19.15 -13.54 18.55
N GLU A 437 19.21 -12.27 18.15
CA GLU A 437 19.75 -11.87 16.84
C GLU A 437 20.80 -10.78 17.00
N SER A 438 21.81 -10.83 16.13
CA SER A 438 22.79 -9.77 15.91
C SER A 438 22.74 -9.39 14.44
N TRP A 439 22.17 -8.22 14.13
CA TRP A 439 22.07 -7.73 12.77
C TRP A 439 23.38 -7.04 12.40
N GLU A 440 24.20 -7.71 11.59
CA GLU A 440 25.57 -7.31 11.28
C GLU A 440 25.59 -6.26 10.18
N ILE A 441 24.80 -6.44 9.12
CA ILE A 441 24.61 -5.46 8.05
C ILE A 441 23.12 -5.31 7.80
N ALA A 442 22.55 -4.17 8.20
CA ALA A 442 21.12 -3.93 8.13
C ALA A 442 20.80 -2.48 7.71
N ALA A 443 19.86 -2.34 6.78
CA ALA A 443 19.25 -1.06 6.41
C ALA A 443 17.73 -1.04 6.65
N HIS A 444 17.18 -2.07 7.29
CA HIS A 444 15.74 -2.20 7.52
C HIS A 444 15.24 -1.15 8.54
N ALA A 445 13.97 -0.74 8.43
CA ALA A 445 13.38 0.25 9.34
C ALA A 445 13.38 -0.22 10.81
N ASN A 446 13.24 -1.54 11.04
CA ASN A 446 13.25 -2.13 12.39
C ASN A 446 14.65 -2.23 13.02
N GLY A 447 15.72 -1.88 12.28
CA GLY A 447 17.08 -1.92 12.78
C GLY A 447 18.09 -1.54 11.69
N GLN A 448 18.81 -0.45 11.89
CA GLN A 448 19.83 0.03 10.96
C GLN A 448 21.21 -0.05 11.59
N SER A 449 22.12 -0.80 10.96
CA SER A 449 23.52 -0.87 11.39
C SER A 449 24.24 0.44 11.09
N ARG A 450 25.19 0.82 11.96
CA ARG A 450 25.98 2.04 11.83
C ARG A 450 27.42 1.72 11.51
N VAL A 451 28.05 2.50 10.64
CA VAL A 451 29.46 2.32 10.31
C VAL A 451 30.32 2.41 11.57
N ALA A 452 31.18 1.43 11.79
CA ALA A 452 31.98 1.33 13.00
C ALA A 452 33.25 2.21 12.96
N THR A 453 33.87 2.35 11.79
CA THR A 453 35.18 3.00 11.64
C THR A 453 35.31 3.78 10.33
N GLY A 454 36.30 4.66 10.25
CA GLY A 454 36.59 5.45 9.05
C GLY A 454 35.81 6.77 8.95
N PRO A 455 35.93 7.50 7.83
CA PRO A 455 35.35 8.83 7.66
C PRO A 455 33.83 8.93 7.83
N MET A 456 33.10 7.82 7.66
CA MET A 456 31.64 7.74 7.79
C MET A 456 31.19 7.06 9.09
N ALA A 457 32.09 6.89 10.07
CA ALA A 457 31.74 6.28 11.34
C ALA A 457 30.52 6.96 11.99
N GLY A 458 29.56 6.15 12.45
CA GLY A 458 28.30 6.59 13.04
C GLY A 458 27.14 6.76 12.04
N SER A 459 27.40 6.91 10.73
CA SER A 459 26.35 6.96 9.70
C SER A 459 25.63 5.61 9.56
N THR A 460 24.33 5.64 9.27
CA THR A 460 23.58 4.41 8.98
C THR A 460 23.83 3.94 7.55
N LEU A 461 23.63 2.64 7.28
CA LEU A 461 23.72 2.11 5.92
C LEU A 461 22.73 2.81 4.96
N GLN A 462 21.54 3.19 5.45
CA GLN A 462 20.56 3.92 4.64
C GLN A 462 21.02 5.35 4.31
N GLU A 463 21.68 6.04 5.24
CA GLU A 463 22.29 7.36 4.97
C GLU A 463 23.41 7.25 3.92
N LEU A 464 24.20 6.18 3.97
CA LEU A 464 25.22 5.92 2.96
C LEU A 464 24.62 5.59 1.60
N LEU A 465 23.53 4.82 1.54
CA LEU A 465 22.83 4.53 0.30
C LEU A 465 22.34 5.82 -0.37
N GLN A 466 21.76 6.74 0.40
CA GLN A 466 21.33 8.04 -0.12
C GLN A 466 22.51 8.91 -0.61
N ARG A 467 23.66 8.81 0.06
CA ARG A 467 24.85 9.61 -0.23
C ARG A 467 25.67 9.08 -1.41
N TRP A 468 25.87 7.77 -1.48
CA TRP A 468 26.75 7.11 -2.44
C TRP A 468 25.99 6.45 -3.59
N GLN A 469 24.71 6.12 -3.42
CA GLN A 469 23.81 5.61 -4.47
C GLN A 469 24.45 4.44 -5.24
N GLU A 470 24.55 4.53 -6.57
CA GLU A 470 25.18 3.53 -7.44
C GLU A 470 26.64 3.23 -7.05
N GLN A 471 27.36 4.16 -6.42
CA GLN A 471 28.72 3.88 -5.94
C GLN A 471 28.74 2.88 -4.78
N LEU A 472 27.64 2.80 -4.01
CA LEU A 472 27.49 1.81 -2.94
C LEU A 472 26.99 0.48 -3.49
N ILE A 473 25.87 0.46 -4.21
CA ILE A 473 25.15 -0.77 -4.56
C ILE A 473 25.32 -1.25 -6.00
N GLY A 474 25.83 -0.40 -6.89
CA GLY A 474 25.98 -0.67 -8.32
C GLY A 474 24.72 -0.36 -9.13
N ASP A 475 24.80 -0.63 -10.43
CA ASP A 475 23.72 -0.38 -11.41
C ASP A 475 22.74 -1.56 -11.57
N SER A 476 23.04 -2.70 -10.94
CA SER A 476 22.28 -3.94 -11.06
C SER A 476 21.16 -4.10 -10.03
N VAL A 477 20.95 -3.10 -9.15
CA VAL A 477 20.01 -3.14 -8.02
C VAL A 477 19.14 -1.87 -7.99
N GLU A 478 17.81 -1.98 -7.84
CA GLU A 478 16.91 -0.82 -7.79
C GLU A 478 17.06 0.02 -6.49
N LEU A 479 16.87 1.34 -6.60
CA LEU A 479 17.52 2.39 -5.80
C LEU A 479 16.83 2.85 -4.49
N ASP A 480 15.83 2.17 -3.95
CA ASP A 480 15.08 2.70 -2.78
C ASP A 480 15.56 2.16 -1.42
N THR A 481 16.11 0.95 -1.35
CA THR A 481 16.58 0.33 -0.10
C THR A 481 17.70 -0.66 -0.37
N PHE A 482 18.64 -0.82 0.57
CA PHE A 482 19.69 -1.84 0.46
C PHE A 482 19.05 -3.24 0.40
N PRO A 483 19.49 -4.15 -0.50
CA PRO A 483 18.71 -5.34 -0.85
C PRO A 483 18.83 -6.50 0.14
N LEU A 484 19.87 -6.53 0.98
CA LEU A 484 20.18 -7.66 1.86
C LEU A 484 20.16 -7.29 3.35
N LEU A 485 19.95 -8.30 4.18
CA LEU A 485 20.11 -8.24 5.63
C LEU A 485 20.96 -9.43 6.08
N ILE A 486 22.05 -9.14 6.79
CA ILE A 486 22.98 -10.16 7.31
C ILE A 486 22.84 -10.23 8.81
N LYS A 487 22.55 -11.41 9.34
CA LYS A 487 22.34 -11.64 10.77
C LYS A 487 23.16 -12.81 11.30
N LEU A 488 23.40 -12.79 12.60
CA LEU A 488 23.73 -13.97 13.39
C LEU A 488 22.55 -14.29 14.29
N LEU A 489 22.07 -15.53 14.29
CA LEU A 489 21.01 -16.00 15.16
C LEU A 489 21.59 -16.96 16.20
N ASP A 490 21.17 -16.82 17.45
CA ASP A 490 21.56 -17.66 18.59
C ASP A 490 20.35 -18.39 19.17
N SER A 491 20.07 -19.58 18.66
CA SER A 491 18.90 -20.35 19.06
C SER A 491 19.19 -21.18 20.31
N ASN A 492 18.65 -20.76 21.46
CA ASN A 492 18.68 -21.51 22.72
C ASN A 492 17.37 -22.24 23.01
N SER A 493 16.32 -21.88 22.27
CA SER A 493 15.03 -22.55 22.23
C SER A 493 14.53 -22.52 20.79
N TRP A 494 13.57 -23.38 20.47
CA TRP A 494 12.96 -23.40 19.14
C TRP A 494 12.48 -22.02 18.71
N LEU A 495 12.88 -21.57 17.53
CA LEU A 495 12.21 -20.46 16.87
C LEU A 495 10.77 -20.88 16.53
N SER A 496 9.91 -19.91 16.27
CA SER A 496 8.56 -20.23 15.82
C SER A 496 8.58 -20.97 14.49
N VAL A 497 7.62 -21.88 14.29
CA VAL A 497 7.35 -22.44 12.98
C VAL A 497 6.77 -21.35 12.11
N GLN A 498 7.44 -21.07 10.98
CA GLN A 498 7.15 -19.90 10.17
C GLN A 498 7.33 -20.19 8.68
N VAL A 499 6.80 -19.27 7.88
CA VAL A 499 6.95 -19.22 6.43
C VAL A 499 7.06 -17.76 5.98
N HIS A 500 7.83 -17.54 4.93
CA HIS A 500 8.11 -16.22 4.38
C HIS A 500 7.44 -16.03 3.01
N PRO A 501 6.87 -14.84 2.73
CA PRO A 501 6.30 -14.53 1.41
C PRO A 501 7.37 -14.29 0.34
N ASP A 502 6.95 -14.40 -0.92
CA ASP A 502 7.67 -13.83 -2.06
C ASP A 502 7.49 -12.30 -2.16
N ASP A 503 8.17 -11.65 -3.09
CA ASP A 503 8.13 -10.19 -3.23
C ASP A 503 6.72 -9.67 -3.56
N ALA A 504 5.96 -10.42 -4.39
CA ALA A 504 4.63 -9.99 -4.80
C ALA A 504 3.66 -9.96 -3.62
N TYR A 505 3.64 -11.03 -2.82
CA TYR A 505 2.77 -11.11 -1.65
C TYR A 505 3.22 -10.15 -0.54
N ALA A 506 4.53 -10.02 -0.30
CA ALA A 506 5.08 -9.11 0.70
C ALA A 506 4.75 -7.64 0.39
N GLN A 507 4.89 -7.23 -0.88
CA GLN A 507 4.58 -5.86 -1.31
C GLN A 507 3.09 -5.53 -1.14
N GLU A 508 2.19 -6.49 -1.39
CA GLU A 508 0.74 -6.30 -1.25
C GLU A 508 0.29 -6.28 0.21
N HIS A 509 0.84 -7.14 1.07
CA HIS A 509 0.31 -7.40 2.41
C HIS A 509 1.12 -6.77 3.56
N ALA A 510 2.41 -6.55 3.36
CA ALA A 510 3.33 -6.03 4.37
C ALA A 510 4.00 -4.70 3.97
N GLY A 511 4.05 -4.37 2.68
CA GLY A 511 4.79 -3.20 2.18
C GLY A 511 6.30 -3.36 2.36
N ASP A 512 6.78 -4.59 2.26
CA ASP A 512 8.17 -5.02 2.50
C ASP A 512 8.63 -5.91 1.33
N LEU A 513 9.93 -6.22 1.26
CA LEU A 513 10.46 -7.20 0.30
C LEU A 513 10.01 -8.62 0.68
N GLY A 514 10.06 -9.53 -0.30
CA GLY A 514 10.00 -10.97 -0.03
C GLY A 514 11.18 -11.40 0.85
N LYS A 515 11.12 -12.63 1.37
CA LYS A 515 12.15 -13.12 2.29
C LYS A 515 12.60 -14.54 1.95
N THR A 516 13.44 -14.64 0.92
CA THR A 516 14.33 -15.78 0.68
C THR A 516 15.59 -15.62 1.53
N GLU A 517 16.06 -16.72 2.10
CA GLU A 517 17.21 -16.74 3.01
C GLU A 517 18.14 -17.95 2.81
N LEU A 518 19.35 -17.84 3.37
CA LEU A 518 20.37 -18.89 3.44
C LEU A 518 20.94 -18.90 4.84
N TRP A 519 20.93 -20.06 5.50
CA TRP A 519 21.59 -20.27 6.77
C TRP A 519 22.93 -20.98 6.57
N VAL A 520 23.99 -20.44 7.17
CA VAL A 520 25.27 -21.14 7.33
C VAL A 520 25.45 -21.45 8.80
N ILE A 521 25.52 -22.74 9.14
CA ILE A 521 25.59 -23.20 10.52
C ILE A 521 27.00 -22.97 11.07
N LEU A 522 27.17 -21.96 11.92
CA LEU A 522 28.45 -21.62 12.55
C LEU A 522 28.76 -22.52 13.74
N HIS A 523 27.72 -22.94 14.46
CA HIS A 523 27.82 -23.84 15.59
C HIS A 523 26.55 -24.68 15.68
N ALA A 524 26.69 -25.97 15.98
CA ALA A 524 25.59 -26.87 16.28
C ALA A 524 25.99 -27.83 17.40
N GLU A 525 25.22 -27.85 18.49
CA GLU A 525 25.36 -28.83 19.57
C GLU A 525 25.01 -30.25 19.10
N PRO A 526 25.53 -31.30 19.76
CA PRO A 526 25.14 -32.67 19.45
C PRO A 526 23.62 -32.87 19.56
N GLY A 527 22.99 -33.22 18.43
CA GLY A 527 21.54 -33.42 18.33
C GLY A 527 20.75 -32.17 17.92
N ALA A 528 21.41 -31.05 17.62
CA ALA A 528 20.77 -29.89 17.03
C ALA A 528 20.09 -30.27 15.70
N GLU A 529 18.88 -29.75 15.52
CA GLU A 529 18.03 -30.03 14.36
C GLU A 529 17.27 -28.78 13.94
N ILE A 530 16.77 -28.78 12.71
CA ILE A 530 15.88 -27.75 12.17
C ILE A 530 14.58 -28.39 11.69
N ILE A 531 13.53 -27.58 11.62
CA ILE A 531 12.37 -27.87 10.80
C ILE A 531 12.63 -27.28 9.42
N TYR A 532 12.49 -28.10 8.37
CA TYR A 532 12.72 -27.70 6.99
C TYR A 532 11.79 -28.47 6.06
N GLY A 533 10.73 -27.80 5.60
CA GLY A 533 9.66 -28.37 4.79
C GLY A 533 8.61 -29.18 5.56
N LEU A 534 7.66 -29.74 4.81
CA LEU A 534 6.56 -30.55 5.32
C LEU A 534 6.82 -32.04 5.08
N LYS A 535 6.22 -32.91 5.90
CA LYS A 535 6.26 -34.36 5.65
C LYS A 535 5.43 -34.76 4.43
N ALA A 536 5.76 -35.89 3.83
CA ALA A 536 4.99 -36.45 2.71
C ALA A 536 3.51 -36.68 3.08
N GLY A 537 2.61 -36.29 2.17
CA GLY A 537 1.17 -36.49 2.31
C GLY A 537 0.45 -35.45 3.19
N VAL A 538 1.09 -34.32 3.50
CA VAL A 538 0.43 -33.18 4.16
C VAL A 538 -0.31 -32.35 3.11
N ASP A 539 -1.64 -32.25 3.24
CA ASP A 539 -2.49 -31.39 2.42
C ASP A 539 -2.85 -30.08 3.13
N ARG A 540 -3.32 -29.10 2.36
CA ARG A 540 -3.61 -27.74 2.83
C ARG A 540 -4.72 -27.72 3.87
N GLU A 541 -5.81 -28.46 3.65
CA GLU A 541 -6.98 -28.50 4.51
C GLU A 541 -6.63 -29.08 5.90
N ARG A 542 -5.92 -30.20 5.92
CA ARG A 542 -5.48 -30.88 7.15
C ARG A 542 -4.45 -30.05 7.91
N PHE A 543 -3.54 -29.40 7.20
CA PHE A 543 -2.56 -28.49 7.80
C PHE A 543 -3.24 -27.27 8.42
N ALA A 544 -4.21 -26.65 7.73
CA ALA A 544 -4.97 -25.51 8.24
C ALA A 544 -5.74 -25.84 9.54
N GLN A 545 -6.40 -27.00 9.59
CA GLN A 545 -7.09 -27.47 10.79
C GLN A 545 -6.13 -27.69 11.98
N SER A 546 -4.95 -28.23 11.71
CA SER A 546 -3.93 -28.49 12.73
C SER A 546 -3.25 -27.21 13.19
N ALA A 547 -3.02 -26.25 12.29
CA ALA A 547 -2.46 -24.93 12.60
C ALA A 547 -3.39 -24.14 13.55
N ALA A 548 -4.71 -24.19 13.31
CA ALA A 548 -5.70 -23.54 14.18
C ALA A 548 -5.71 -24.08 15.62
N THR A 549 -5.26 -25.31 15.83
CA THR A 549 -5.19 -25.97 17.16
C THR A 549 -3.78 -26.05 17.71
N GLY A 550 -2.77 -25.52 17.01
CA GLY A 550 -1.35 -25.61 17.39
C GLY A 550 -0.77 -27.04 17.30
N ALA A 551 -1.43 -27.96 16.60
CA ALA A 551 -1.08 -29.38 16.53
C ALA A 551 -0.35 -29.76 15.23
N ILE A 552 0.50 -28.88 14.70
CA ILE A 552 1.19 -29.08 13.41
C ILE A 552 2.48 -29.89 13.49
N ASP A 553 3.05 -30.09 14.69
CA ASP A 553 4.39 -30.69 14.87
C ASP A 553 4.54 -32.06 14.17
N SER A 554 3.50 -32.88 14.20
CA SER A 554 3.50 -34.19 13.53
C SER A 554 3.68 -34.13 12.01
N MET A 555 3.40 -32.98 11.39
CA MET A 555 3.43 -32.71 9.94
C MET A 555 4.73 -32.05 9.48
N LEU A 556 5.58 -31.62 10.41
CA LEU A 556 6.82 -30.90 10.11
C LEU A 556 7.96 -31.88 9.85
N HIS A 557 8.76 -31.63 8.81
CA HIS A 557 9.95 -32.42 8.52
C HIS A 557 11.14 -31.89 9.32
N ARG A 558 11.76 -32.75 10.15
CA ARG A 558 12.88 -32.41 11.03
C ARG A 558 14.16 -33.03 10.50
N ILE A 559 15.25 -32.27 10.48
CA ILE A 559 16.54 -32.71 9.95
C ILE A 559 17.67 -32.33 10.93
N PRO A 560 18.58 -33.26 11.26
CA PRO A 560 19.76 -32.93 12.05
C PRO A 560 20.71 -32.01 11.27
N ILE A 561 21.33 -31.07 11.98
CA ILE A 561 22.31 -30.13 11.41
C ILE A 561 23.68 -30.27 12.09
N ARG A 562 24.73 -29.83 11.39
CA ARG A 562 26.12 -29.81 11.88
C ARG A 562 26.79 -28.48 11.54
N THR A 563 27.81 -28.12 12.31
CA THR A 563 28.68 -26.99 11.98
C THR A 563 29.24 -27.14 10.57
N GLY A 564 29.09 -26.08 9.76
CA GLY A 564 29.49 -26.05 8.36
C GLY A 564 28.39 -26.43 7.38
N ASP A 565 27.22 -26.89 7.81
CA ASP A 565 26.09 -27.08 6.90
C ASP A 565 25.60 -25.72 6.35
N ALA A 566 25.04 -25.74 5.14
CA ALA A 566 24.40 -24.59 4.51
C ALA A 566 22.99 -24.98 4.08
N VAL A 567 21.99 -24.19 4.46
CA VAL A 567 20.57 -24.47 4.23
C VAL A 567 19.95 -23.31 3.47
N TYR A 568 19.66 -23.52 2.19
CA TYR A 568 18.95 -22.56 1.36
C TYR A 568 17.45 -22.63 1.64
N ILE A 569 16.79 -21.51 1.94
CA ILE A 569 15.39 -21.46 2.34
C ILE A 569 14.66 -20.49 1.40
N PRO A 570 14.09 -20.98 0.29
CA PRO A 570 13.30 -20.13 -0.60
C PRO A 570 12.01 -19.68 0.09
N ALA A 571 11.51 -18.50 -0.31
CA ALA A 571 10.19 -18.04 0.08
C ALA A 571 9.12 -19.14 -0.14
N GLY A 572 8.17 -19.25 0.80
CA GLY A 572 7.16 -20.29 0.83
C GLY A 572 7.56 -21.58 1.57
N THR A 573 8.82 -21.73 1.99
CA THR A 573 9.26 -22.90 2.77
C THR A 573 8.82 -22.79 4.22
N VAL A 574 8.16 -23.83 4.76
CA VAL A 574 7.90 -23.94 6.21
C VAL A 574 9.18 -24.33 6.92
N HIS A 575 9.63 -23.54 7.89
CA HIS A 575 10.90 -23.79 8.59
C HIS A 575 10.90 -23.28 10.03
N ALA A 576 11.86 -23.75 10.83
CA ALA A 576 12.22 -23.20 12.14
C ALA A 576 13.63 -23.67 12.53
N LEU A 577 14.43 -22.76 13.10
CA LEU A 577 15.71 -23.10 13.70
C LEU A 577 15.49 -23.69 15.10
N GLY A 578 16.07 -24.87 15.35
CA GLY A 578 16.03 -25.54 16.65
C GLY A 578 17.16 -25.11 17.59
N PRO A 579 17.04 -25.49 18.88
CA PRO A 579 17.97 -25.07 19.92
C PRO A 579 19.39 -25.64 19.72
N GLY A 580 20.37 -24.96 20.30
CA GLY A 580 21.78 -25.36 20.28
C GLY A 580 22.48 -24.99 18.97
N ALA A 581 21.93 -24.05 18.19
CA ALA A 581 22.47 -23.65 16.91
C ALA A 581 22.78 -22.15 16.85
N ILE A 582 23.96 -21.81 16.29
CA ILE A 582 24.30 -20.45 15.87
C ILE A 582 24.42 -20.45 14.35
N VAL A 583 23.69 -19.55 13.68
CA VAL A 583 23.71 -19.47 12.22
C VAL A 583 24.03 -18.06 11.74
N ALA A 584 24.76 -17.96 10.64
CA ALA A 584 24.78 -16.75 9.83
C ALA A 584 23.62 -16.83 8.83
N GLU A 585 22.69 -15.88 8.91
CA GLU A 585 21.54 -15.77 8.03
C GLU A 585 21.80 -14.65 7.01
N ILE A 586 21.78 -15.03 5.73
CA ILE A 586 21.84 -14.12 4.59
C ILE A 586 20.45 -14.11 3.99
N GLN A 587 19.78 -12.97 4.01
CA GLN A 587 18.41 -12.84 3.53
C GLN A 587 18.21 -11.57 2.71
N GLN A 588 17.12 -11.52 1.94
CA GLN A 588 16.59 -10.24 1.44
C GLN A 588 16.33 -9.28 2.62
N ASN A 589 16.38 -7.98 2.38
CA ASN A 589 16.16 -6.95 3.41
C ASN A 589 14.67 -6.83 3.78
N SER A 590 14.16 -7.84 4.48
CA SER A 590 12.76 -8.02 4.89
C SER A 590 12.68 -8.54 6.32
N ASP A 591 11.70 -8.09 7.08
CA ASP A 591 11.40 -8.62 8.42
C ASP A 591 10.03 -9.33 8.45
N THR A 592 9.48 -9.63 7.26
CA THR A 592 8.14 -10.18 7.11
C THR A 592 8.09 -11.68 7.42
N THR A 593 7.41 -12.03 8.51
CA THR A 593 7.32 -13.41 9.02
C THR A 593 5.88 -13.82 9.31
N TYR A 594 5.39 -14.87 8.63
CA TYR A 594 4.10 -15.47 8.94
C TYR A 594 4.25 -16.69 9.84
N ARG A 595 3.79 -16.53 11.08
CA ARG A 595 3.97 -17.51 12.15
C ARG A 595 2.82 -18.50 12.17
N LEU A 596 3.15 -19.78 12.06
CA LEU A 596 2.19 -20.90 12.10
C LEU A 596 2.01 -21.43 13.52
N TYR A 597 3.10 -21.55 14.28
CA TYR A 597 3.08 -22.09 15.63
C TYR A 597 4.25 -21.56 16.46
N ASP A 598 4.00 -21.34 17.75
CA ASP A 598 4.98 -20.74 18.65
C ASP A 598 5.22 -21.51 19.95
N TRP A 599 4.97 -22.83 19.94
CA TRP A 599 5.21 -23.71 21.08
C TRP A 599 4.39 -23.35 22.33
N GLY A 600 3.28 -22.64 22.16
CA GLY A 600 2.44 -22.17 23.26
C GLY A 600 3.11 -21.16 24.19
N ARG A 601 4.18 -20.49 23.74
CA ARG A 601 4.91 -19.51 24.55
C ARG A 601 4.07 -18.26 24.83
N THR A 602 4.37 -17.64 25.96
CA THR A 602 3.81 -16.35 26.38
C THR A 602 4.95 -15.39 26.69
N GLU A 603 4.82 -14.15 26.24
CA GLU A 603 5.73 -13.05 26.60
C GLU A 603 5.42 -12.51 28.00
N ASP A 604 6.28 -11.61 28.50
CA ASP A 604 6.12 -10.94 29.79
C ASP A 604 4.77 -10.20 29.84
N GLY A 605 3.87 -10.71 30.69
CA GLY A 605 2.46 -10.28 30.75
C GLY A 605 1.45 -11.33 30.30
N GLY A 606 1.89 -12.56 29.98
CA GLY A 606 1.02 -13.72 29.73
C GLY A 606 0.34 -13.74 28.37
N ARG A 607 0.80 -12.91 27.42
CA ARG A 607 0.25 -12.84 26.05
C ARG A 607 1.08 -13.69 25.11
N SER A 608 0.43 -14.52 24.28
CA SER A 608 1.10 -15.24 23.20
C SER A 608 1.37 -14.33 22.00
N ARG A 609 2.45 -14.61 21.28
CA ARG A 609 2.77 -13.90 20.03
C ARG A 609 1.71 -14.17 18.97
N PRO A 610 1.41 -13.18 18.11
CA PRO A 610 0.42 -13.36 17.05
C PRO A 610 0.84 -14.46 16.07
N LEU A 611 -0.14 -15.28 15.71
CA LEU A 611 -0.05 -16.25 14.62
C LEU A 611 -0.69 -15.64 13.36
N HIS A 612 -0.14 -15.97 12.20
CA HIS A 612 -0.54 -15.47 10.89
C HIS A 612 -0.97 -16.65 10.01
N VAL A 613 -1.84 -17.53 10.54
CA VAL A 613 -2.16 -18.83 9.92
C VAL A 613 -2.70 -18.67 8.50
N GLN A 614 -3.60 -17.72 8.26
CA GLN A 614 -4.17 -17.52 6.93
C GLN A 614 -3.11 -17.06 5.93
N GLN A 615 -2.34 -16.02 6.26
CA GLN A 615 -1.27 -15.53 5.40
C GLN A 615 -0.21 -16.62 5.14
N ALA A 616 0.14 -17.39 6.17
CA ALA A 616 1.05 -18.52 6.02
C ALA A 616 0.50 -19.55 5.03
N LEU A 617 -0.77 -19.95 5.15
CA LEU A 617 -1.41 -20.89 4.23
C LEU A 617 -1.50 -20.38 2.78
N ASP A 618 -1.47 -19.07 2.57
CA ASP A 618 -1.51 -18.46 1.24
C ASP A 618 -0.14 -18.48 0.55
N VAL A 619 0.95 -18.48 1.32
CA VAL A 619 2.32 -18.39 0.78
C VAL A 619 3.11 -19.70 0.83
N ILE A 620 2.63 -20.73 1.55
CA ILE A 620 3.31 -22.04 1.60
C ILE A 620 3.46 -22.62 0.19
N ASP A 621 4.69 -22.99 -0.16
CA ASP A 621 4.94 -23.85 -1.30
C ASP A 621 4.75 -25.31 -0.89
N TRP A 622 3.59 -25.86 -1.24
CA TRP A 622 3.20 -27.24 -0.92
C TRP A 622 4.05 -28.31 -1.63
N ARG A 623 4.95 -27.90 -2.55
CA ARG A 623 5.91 -28.80 -3.20
C ARG A 623 7.17 -29.04 -2.34
N MET A 624 7.41 -28.22 -1.31
CA MET A 624 8.55 -28.33 -0.41
C MET A 624 8.34 -29.46 0.62
N VAL A 625 8.35 -30.69 0.12
CA VAL A 625 8.11 -31.92 0.87
C VAL A 625 9.43 -32.62 1.16
N GLU A 626 9.73 -32.83 2.44
CA GLU A 626 10.92 -33.51 2.97
C GLU A 626 12.24 -33.12 2.25
N PRO A 627 12.51 -31.80 2.08
CA PRO A 627 13.74 -31.36 1.44
C PRO A 627 14.97 -31.79 2.24
N SER A 628 16.09 -32.07 1.56
CA SER A 628 17.34 -32.48 2.21
C SER A 628 18.43 -31.43 2.10
N ILE A 629 19.36 -31.41 3.05
CA ILE A 629 20.58 -30.60 2.98
C ILE A 629 21.61 -31.32 2.10
N ALA A 630 21.97 -30.71 0.97
CA ALA A 630 23.00 -31.22 0.07
C ALA A 630 24.36 -30.54 0.34
N PRO A 631 25.48 -31.27 0.21
CA PRO A 631 26.80 -30.64 0.27
C PRO A 631 26.98 -29.68 -0.93
N PRO A 632 27.52 -28.48 -0.71
CA PRO A 632 27.70 -27.51 -1.78
C PRO A 632 28.75 -27.98 -2.79
N PRO A 633 28.56 -27.74 -4.10
CA PRO A 633 29.54 -28.11 -5.10
C PRO A 633 30.80 -27.24 -4.97
N ILE A 634 31.97 -27.86 -5.16
CA ILE A 634 33.25 -27.15 -5.25
C ILE A 634 33.38 -26.58 -6.67
N LEU A 635 33.48 -25.26 -6.78
CA LEU A 635 33.59 -24.56 -8.08
C LEU A 635 35.04 -24.50 -8.56
N SER A 636 35.97 -24.18 -7.65
CA SER A 636 37.39 -23.99 -7.99
C SER A 636 38.30 -24.02 -6.76
N ALA A 637 39.61 -24.19 -6.98
CA ALA A 637 40.63 -24.08 -5.94
C ALA A 637 41.83 -23.18 -6.34
N PRO A 638 41.61 -21.89 -6.67
CA PRO A 638 42.70 -21.00 -7.09
C PRO A 638 43.55 -20.56 -5.90
N ASN A 639 44.87 -20.48 -6.10
CA ASN A 639 45.79 -19.76 -5.21
C ASN A 639 45.69 -20.11 -3.70
N GLY A 640 45.44 -21.38 -3.38
CA GLY A 640 45.36 -21.87 -1.99
C GLY A 640 43.98 -21.74 -1.33
N TRP A 641 42.95 -21.36 -2.09
CA TRP A 641 41.55 -21.36 -1.67
C TRP A 641 40.84 -22.61 -2.14
N VAL A 642 39.79 -23.02 -1.42
CA VAL A 642 38.75 -23.94 -1.89
C VAL A 642 37.44 -23.16 -1.91
N ARG A 643 36.78 -23.05 -3.07
CA ARG A 643 35.54 -22.31 -3.25
C ARG A 643 34.36 -23.26 -3.44
N GLU A 644 33.36 -23.13 -2.58
CA GLU A 644 32.10 -23.88 -2.61
C GLU A 644 30.93 -22.92 -2.87
N ALA A 645 30.01 -23.29 -3.77
CA ALA A 645 28.82 -22.48 -4.04
C ALA A 645 27.70 -22.81 -3.06
N LEU A 646 27.29 -21.85 -2.22
CA LEU A 646 26.17 -22.00 -1.29
C LEU A 646 24.84 -21.45 -1.85
N ALA A 647 24.89 -20.50 -2.78
CA ALA A 647 23.74 -19.98 -3.54
C ALA A 647 24.25 -19.28 -4.82
N ASP A 648 23.55 -19.38 -5.97
CA ASP A 648 24.02 -18.85 -7.28
C ASP A 648 22.92 -18.14 -8.12
N LEU A 649 23.30 -17.07 -8.82
CA LEU A 649 22.48 -16.13 -9.60
C LEU A 649 22.43 -16.53 -11.10
N ARG A 650 21.61 -17.52 -11.48
CA ARG A 650 21.21 -17.86 -12.89
C ARG A 650 22.36 -18.30 -13.85
N THR A 651 22.20 -19.10 -14.91
CA THR A 651 21.04 -19.51 -15.75
C THR A 651 21.44 -20.64 -16.73
N ILE A 652 20.45 -21.37 -17.27
CA ILE A 652 20.33 -21.84 -18.68
C ILE A 652 21.58 -22.50 -19.31
N GLY A 653 21.51 -23.83 -19.53
CA GLY A 653 22.20 -24.49 -20.65
C GLY A 653 23.62 -25.01 -20.40
N GLY A 654 23.78 -25.99 -19.50
CA GLY A 654 24.99 -26.81 -19.42
C GLY A 654 24.83 -27.95 -18.40
N PRO A 655 25.43 -29.15 -18.61
CA PRO A 655 25.07 -30.36 -17.85
C PRO A 655 25.67 -30.44 -16.42
N ALA A 656 26.14 -29.34 -15.84
CA ALA A 656 27.01 -29.40 -14.65
C ALA A 656 26.75 -28.32 -13.58
N ALA A 657 25.48 -28.01 -13.29
CA ALA A 657 25.10 -27.24 -12.10
C ALA A 657 23.82 -27.81 -11.47
N SER A 658 23.97 -28.76 -10.54
CA SER A 658 22.89 -29.38 -9.75
C SER A 658 23.04 -28.95 -8.29
N SER A 659 22.08 -28.19 -7.75
CA SER A 659 20.95 -28.66 -6.91
C SER A 659 21.25 -28.54 -5.41
N LEU A 660 20.70 -27.52 -4.76
CA LEU A 660 20.60 -27.45 -3.29
C LEU A 660 19.25 -27.95 -2.76
N LEU A 661 18.41 -28.47 -3.64
CA LEU A 661 17.18 -29.20 -3.34
C LEU A 661 17.07 -30.39 -4.31
N THR A 662 16.85 -31.60 -3.80
CA THR A 662 16.46 -32.76 -4.62
C THR A 662 14.98 -33.05 -4.40
N THR A 663 14.12 -32.14 -4.84
CA THR A 663 12.85 -32.56 -5.43
C THR A 663 13.16 -32.81 -6.90
N GLU A 664 12.76 -33.97 -7.44
CA GLU A 664 13.04 -34.33 -8.82
C GLU A 664 12.59 -33.19 -9.76
N ASP A 665 13.56 -32.51 -10.41
CA ASP A 665 13.51 -31.86 -11.74
C ASP A 665 14.06 -30.42 -11.95
N GLU A 666 14.47 -29.60 -10.97
CA GLU A 666 15.09 -28.28 -11.29
C GLU A 666 16.18 -27.82 -10.29
N PRO A 667 17.39 -27.39 -10.75
CA PRO A 667 18.36 -26.73 -9.88
C PRO A 667 17.83 -25.36 -9.45
N THR A 668 17.60 -25.18 -8.15
CA THR A 668 17.19 -23.91 -7.55
C THR A 668 18.36 -22.91 -7.55
N SER A 669 18.37 -21.99 -8.52
CA SER A 669 19.18 -20.78 -8.48
C SER A 669 18.54 -19.73 -7.57
N CYS A 670 19.32 -19.06 -6.72
CA CYS A 670 18.84 -17.92 -5.94
C CYS A 670 18.82 -16.68 -6.83
N PRO A 671 17.66 -16.07 -7.12
CA PRO A 671 17.60 -14.89 -7.98
C PRO A 671 18.00 -13.60 -7.25
N TYR A 672 18.30 -13.66 -5.95
CA TYR A 672 18.44 -12.47 -5.08
C TYR A 672 19.88 -12.19 -4.63
N PHE A 673 20.69 -13.22 -4.45
CA PHE A 673 22.06 -13.11 -3.98
C PHE A 673 22.86 -14.35 -4.35
N GLN A 674 24.17 -14.17 -4.56
CA GLN A 674 25.13 -15.25 -4.68
C GLN A 674 25.94 -15.36 -3.39
N VAL A 675 26.17 -16.57 -2.89
CA VAL A 675 27.00 -16.81 -1.71
C VAL A 675 27.99 -17.93 -2.00
N ASP A 676 29.28 -17.62 -1.86
CA ASP A 676 30.35 -18.61 -1.90
C ASP A 676 30.99 -18.76 -0.53
N ARG A 677 31.34 -19.99 -0.17
CA ARG A 677 32.23 -20.28 0.95
C ARG A 677 33.63 -20.51 0.44
N LEU A 678 34.59 -19.81 1.03
CA LEU A 678 36.01 -19.90 0.69
C LEU A 678 36.80 -20.40 1.91
N THR A 679 37.45 -21.55 1.76
CA THR A 679 38.38 -22.07 2.78
C THR A 679 39.80 -21.82 2.33
N GLY A 680 40.54 -21.00 3.09
CA GLY A 680 41.89 -20.54 2.73
C GLY A 680 42.96 -21.11 3.64
N GLN A 681 44.08 -21.55 3.05
CA GLN A 681 45.29 -21.85 3.80
C GLN A 681 46.07 -20.56 4.11
N PRO A 682 46.91 -20.52 5.17
CA PRO A 682 47.75 -19.35 5.44
C PRO A 682 48.58 -18.95 4.22
N GLY A 683 48.51 -17.67 3.86
CA GLY A 683 49.16 -17.11 2.67
C GLY A 683 48.38 -17.25 1.36
N ALA A 684 47.19 -17.87 1.37
CA ALA A 684 46.31 -17.89 0.20
C ALA A 684 45.87 -16.48 -0.18
N VAL A 685 45.79 -16.20 -1.49
CA VAL A 685 45.50 -14.87 -2.03
C VAL A 685 44.33 -14.95 -3.00
N TRP A 686 43.33 -14.10 -2.79
CA TRP A 686 42.17 -13.97 -3.66
C TRP A 686 42.13 -12.57 -4.26
N ASP A 687 42.21 -12.50 -5.58
CA ASP A 687 42.06 -11.26 -6.34
C ASP A 687 40.58 -11.03 -6.67
N GLY A 688 40.07 -9.85 -6.35
CA GLY A 688 38.70 -9.44 -6.64
C GLY A 688 38.63 -8.00 -7.16
N SER A 689 37.48 -7.63 -7.72
CA SER A 689 37.22 -6.25 -8.12
C SER A 689 35.74 -5.96 -7.98
N CYS A 690 35.38 -4.84 -7.36
CA CYS A 690 34.06 -4.25 -7.52
C CYS A 690 34.14 -3.33 -8.75
N ASP A 691 33.47 -3.70 -9.84
CA ASP A 691 33.55 -3.05 -11.15
C ASP A 691 32.44 -2.01 -11.40
N GLY A 692 31.64 -1.71 -10.36
CA GLY A 692 30.47 -0.84 -10.44
C GLY A 692 29.16 -1.58 -10.67
N SER A 693 29.16 -2.88 -10.99
CA SER A 693 27.92 -3.63 -11.25
C SER A 693 27.14 -3.99 -9.99
N SER A 694 27.84 -4.53 -8.98
CA SER A 694 27.30 -4.85 -7.66
C SER A 694 28.34 -4.62 -6.56
N PHE A 695 27.88 -4.56 -5.32
CA PHE A 695 28.71 -4.55 -4.13
C PHE A 695 29.17 -5.97 -3.77
N HIS A 696 30.14 -6.08 -2.86
CA HIS A 696 30.53 -7.35 -2.27
C HIS A 696 30.43 -7.29 -0.76
N ILE A 697 29.99 -8.37 -0.10
CA ILE A 697 30.14 -8.53 1.34
C ILE A 697 31.10 -9.70 1.60
N TRP A 698 32.07 -9.45 2.46
CA TRP A 698 32.99 -10.47 2.97
C TRP A 698 32.72 -10.72 4.45
N GLY A 699 32.29 -11.94 4.77
CA GLY A 699 32.17 -12.44 6.14
C GLY A 699 33.32 -13.37 6.48
N CYS A 700 33.97 -13.20 7.62
CA CYS A 700 34.93 -14.18 8.14
C CYS A 700 34.25 -15.00 9.22
N LEU A 701 34.10 -16.31 9.00
CA LEU A 701 33.41 -17.22 9.91
C LEU A 701 34.35 -17.81 10.96
N SER A 702 35.59 -18.10 10.57
CA SER A 702 36.64 -18.63 11.46
C SER A 702 38.02 -18.22 10.96
N GLY A 703 38.98 -18.08 11.88
CA GLY A 703 40.35 -17.66 11.54
C GLY A 703 40.46 -16.18 11.24
N SER A 704 41.40 -15.80 10.37
CA SER A 704 41.65 -14.39 10.04
C SER A 704 42.19 -14.20 8.63
N ALA A 705 41.75 -13.10 8.01
CA ALA A 705 42.22 -12.63 6.72
C ALA A 705 42.41 -11.11 6.74
N SER A 706 43.01 -10.56 5.69
CA SER A 706 43.20 -9.14 5.49
C SER A 706 42.78 -8.73 4.08
N LEU A 707 41.97 -7.68 3.98
CA LEU A 707 41.55 -7.04 2.74
C LEU A 707 42.53 -5.92 2.41
N HIS A 708 43.09 -5.92 1.21
CA HIS A 708 43.97 -4.88 0.68
C HIS A 708 43.31 -4.17 -0.50
N TRP A 709 43.27 -2.84 -0.49
CA TRP A 709 42.76 -2.02 -1.59
C TRP A 709 43.51 -0.70 -1.62
N HIS A 710 43.86 -0.18 -2.80
CA HIS A 710 44.52 1.14 -2.95
C HIS A 710 45.70 1.41 -1.97
N GLY A 711 46.48 0.39 -1.62
CA GLY A 711 47.59 0.49 -0.66
C GLY A 711 47.19 0.59 0.82
N GLN A 712 45.90 0.46 1.14
CA GLN A 712 45.31 0.37 2.47
C GLN A 712 44.94 -1.08 2.82
N THR A 713 44.76 -1.35 4.12
CA THR A 713 44.46 -2.70 4.63
C THR A 713 43.38 -2.65 5.71
N ALA A 714 42.45 -3.60 5.66
CA ALA A 714 41.42 -3.82 6.67
C ALA A 714 41.45 -5.28 7.15
N ALA A 715 41.28 -5.50 8.45
CA ALA A 715 41.30 -6.83 9.03
C ALA A 715 39.91 -7.49 8.93
N LEU A 716 39.86 -8.74 8.46
CA LEU A 716 38.73 -9.65 8.55
C LEU A 716 39.01 -10.66 9.66
N ARG A 717 38.51 -10.36 10.86
CA ARG A 717 38.67 -11.23 12.03
C ARG A 717 37.54 -12.25 12.11
N GLU A 718 37.74 -13.29 12.90
CA GLU A 718 36.69 -14.28 13.17
C GLU A 718 35.37 -13.60 13.58
N VAL A 719 34.29 -14.04 12.92
CA VAL A 719 32.92 -13.55 13.07
C VAL A 719 32.84 -12.03 12.87
N SER A 720 33.31 -11.57 11.71
CA SER A 720 33.23 -10.15 11.29
C SER A 720 32.88 -10.00 9.82
N TRP A 721 32.35 -8.82 9.46
CA TRP A 721 31.79 -8.56 8.14
C TRP A 721 32.31 -7.23 7.58
N LEU A 722 32.61 -7.21 6.29
CA LEU A 722 32.94 -6.01 5.52
C LEU A 722 32.02 -5.89 4.31
N LEU A 723 31.41 -4.73 4.11
CA LEU A 723 30.72 -4.35 2.89
C LEU A 723 31.67 -3.51 2.02
N LEU A 724 31.93 -3.98 0.81
CA LEU A 724 32.76 -3.32 -0.18
C LEU A 724 31.84 -2.63 -1.18
N PRO A 725 31.84 -1.28 -1.24
CA PRO A 725 31.03 -0.53 -2.20
C PRO A 725 31.27 -0.97 -3.65
N ALA A 726 30.26 -0.89 -4.50
CA ALA A 726 30.36 -1.26 -5.91
C ALA A 726 31.46 -0.50 -6.67
N ALA A 727 31.72 0.76 -6.29
CA ALA A 727 32.77 1.59 -6.89
C ALA A 727 34.17 1.42 -6.25
N LEU A 728 34.38 0.42 -5.37
CA LEU A 728 35.65 0.25 -4.67
C LEU A 728 36.84 -0.03 -5.61
N GLY A 729 36.61 -0.71 -6.73
CA GLY A 729 37.66 -1.16 -7.63
C GLY A 729 38.34 -2.45 -7.19
N ALA A 730 39.60 -2.62 -7.58
CA ALA A 730 40.38 -3.83 -7.34
C ALA A 730 40.77 -3.98 -5.86
N TYR A 731 40.65 -5.20 -5.35
CA TYR A 731 41.03 -5.57 -4.00
C TYR A 731 41.61 -6.98 -3.93
N GLU A 732 42.29 -7.28 -2.83
CA GLU A 732 42.91 -8.57 -2.59
C GLU A 732 42.61 -9.04 -1.16
N ILE A 733 42.18 -10.29 -1.00
CA ILE A 733 42.02 -10.94 0.30
C ILE A 733 43.20 -11.88 0.54
N ARG A 734 43.92 -11.71 1.64
CA ARG A 734 45.00 -12.61 2.07
C ARG A 734 44.59 -13.37 3.31
N ALA A 735 44.68 -14.69 3.28
CA ALA A 735 44.49 -15.52 4.46
C ALA A 735 45.71 -15.39 5.38
N GLU A 736 45.52 -14.88 6.61
CA GLU A 736 46.59 -14.74 7.60
C GLU A 736 46.77 -16.04 8.39
N THR A 737 45.65 -16.74 8.61
CA THR A 737 45.59 -18.06 9.23
C THR A 737 44.74 -18.98 8.35
N HIS A 738 44.59 -20.24 8.76
CA HIS A 738 43.54 -21.07 8.17
C HIS A 738 42.18 -20.43 8.46
N CYS A 739 41.44 -20.05 7.42
CA CYS A 739 40.21 -19.29 7.57
C CYS A 739 39.09 -19.80 6.67
N VAL A 740 37.86 -19.50 7.08
CA VAL A 740 36.65 -19.77 6.31
C VAL A 740 35.93 -18.43 6.13
N LEU A 741 35.75 -18.02 4.88
CA LEU A 741 35.11 -16.76 4.50
C LEU A 741 33.82 -17.03 3.71
N LEU A 742 32.89 -16.10 3.79
CA LEU A 742 31.76 -15.97 2.87
C LEU A 742 32.00 -14.77 1.97
N LYS A 743 31.86 -14.96 0.66
CA LYS A 743 31.72 -13.89 -0.32
C LYS A 743 30.27 -13.83 -0.76
N ILE A 744 29.63 -12.69 -0.59
CA ILE A 744 28.24 -12.44 -0.98
C ILE A 744 28.22 -11.33 -2.03
N GLN A 745 27.37 -11.46 -3.04
CA GLN A 745 27.24 -10.51 -4.16
C GLN A 745 25.79 -10.34 -4.59
#